data_AF-A0A959F7R0-F1
#
_entry.id   AF-A0A959F7R0-F1
#
_cell.length_a   1.000
_cell.length_b   1.000
_cell.length_c   1.000
_cell.angle_alpha   90.00
_cell.angle_beta   90.00
_cell.angle_gamma   90.00
#
_symmetry.space_group_name_H-M   'P 1'
#
loop_
_entity.id
_entity.type
_entity.pdbx_description
1 polymer ?
#
loop_
_entity_poly.entity_id
_entity_poly.type
_entity_poly.pdbx_seq_one_letter_code
_entity_poly.pdbx_strand_id
1 'polypeptide(L)'
;MLRSLTLIGMLCMIFGSITAQNKQELHHLASYPTGIEEAAEVVAFDPTSKRAFFTSAGPNTLTIIDLADPSMPILVTELDLSPYGAGPNSVAVADGIVVVAVEADPKTDPGKVVFFDTDGVYMHEVTVGALPDMITFSPDGSYVLTADEGEPDDDYLIDPVGSVSVIDISAGVMSASVTTITFADYNDKKVHLQNKGVRIFGNDGMASVAQDMEPEFITFSADSAYAYVNCQENNALAVLDMSTMTWADIFPLGYKDHLAGRPVLESYIVNELVADWPELGTPVYDGGQAPVFLGGFSGLYFDDAESTDDSYVFYVVPDRGPNDDTFGRSDVTPAAPQNLRPFKLPDYQSRIVKFTVSKSDGSITLDDQILLFRQDGTTSISGKGNIPGFDEVPVTYTDLATSYTNVDYVDNATGEELHELPYDEYGGDFEGILKDKDGNFWMCDEYRPAIYKFQPDGILIARYVPEGTSLLGTTPQPAGTYGEETLPAVYSKRRANRGFEAIAYDSARHVVYAFIQSPIENPNSSVRNNSDVIRILGVDAATGTPVEEYVYLLERNQYAGLSTSRVDKIGDAVYKGNGKFLVIERDSEVPGVTEGKKYIFEITLTGATNTLGTELSSGGEITLEQLSADELLAAGVQAVHKTKVTNLPTINYMSSDKAEGIAVLPGGAIAVMNDNDFGLAGAGITDNSVLGIISFLGDNGFDASNRDDSINIVPHPTLGMYLPDGIASYEVDGKTYIVTANEGDSRDYDGYSEEERVKDLMLDTIAYPNAADLQEDADLGRLKTTTADGDYDHDGDYDQIYSYGARSFSIFDAYGNLVYDSGQDFGVITSMEEPDLFNEDEGEKDERSDDKGVEPEAIAIGTIGEYTYAFIGFERQSAIVVYDITDPANPEFITYYNHREVTPDSISGDVSPEIIRFVPAADSPNGENLLIVGYEVSGSVGIIQIGAEVVGISEQLRREATFRAYPNPTIEQLYFDKAISGQVFNMDGRLMTTIENSTELKVGDWPAGMYIMVSRENGKRRFLKLD
;
A
#
# COMPACT_ATOMS: atom_id res chain seq x y z
N MET A 1 48.90 -37.29 50.57
CA MET A 1 48.68 -38.40 51.52
C MET A 1 47.21 -38.35 51.92
N LEU A 2 46.42 -39.35 51.49
CA LEU A 2 45.07 -39.74 51.98
C LEU A 2 43.98 -38.64 51.99
N ARG A 3 42.77 -38.80 51.45
CA ARG A 3 41.91 -39.99 51.26
C ARG A 3 40.79 -39.62 50.27
N SER A 4 40.52 -40.51 49.32
CA SER A 4 39.22 -40.70 48.68
C SER A 4 38.44 -41.76 49.47
N LEU A 5 37.11 -41.61 49.60
CA LEU A 5 36.08 -42.55 49.09
C LEU A 5 34.68 -42.34 49.74
N THR A 6 33.66 -42.51 48.87
CA THR A 6 32.28 -43.04 49.07
C THR A 6 31.13 -42.18 49.63
N LEU A 7 30.28 -41.72 48.69
CA LEU A 7 28.88 -42.14 48.38
C LEU A 7 27.69 -41.95 49.36
N ILE A 8 26.64 -41.34 48.79
CA ILE A 8 25.17 -41.37 49.05
C ILE A 8 24.59 -40.58 50.25
N GLY A 9 23.72 -39.61 49.92
CA GLY A 9 22.47 -39.41 50.67
C GLY A 9 22.00 -37.96 50.88
N MET A 10 21.42 -37.32 49.84
CA MET A 10 20.24 -36.44 49.93
C MET A 10 20.02 -35.73 48.58
N LEU A 11 19.14 -36.30 47.75
CA LEU A 11 18.43 -35.60 46.69
C LEU A 11 16.95 -35.84 46.99
N CYS A 12 16.32 -34.90 47.69
CA CYS A 12 14.88 -34.81 47.85
C CYS A 12 14.51 -33.43 48.40
N MET A 13 13.62 -32.75 47.67
CA MET A 13 12.83 -31.59 48.08
C MET A 13 13.57 -30.28 48.38
N ILE A 14 13.78 -29.49 47.31
CA ILE A 14 13.29 -28.10 47.30
C ILE A 14 12.60 -27.92 45.93
N PHE A 15 11.36 -28.40 45.83
CA PHE A 15 10.37 -27.73 44.98
C PHE A 15 10.05 -26.42 45.71
N GLY A 16 10.79 -25.38 45.36
CA GLY A 16 10.47 -24.01 45.71
C GLY A 16 9.67 -23.45 44.56
N SER A 17 8.37 -23.32 44.79
CA SER A 17 7.39 -22.65 43.96
C SER A 17 7.97 -21.41 43.27
N ILE A 18 8.17 -21.49 41.95
CA ILE A 18 7.98 -20.30 41.12
C ILE A 18 6.46 -20.21 40.98
N THR A 19 5.85 -19.53 41.94
CA THR A 19 4.51 -19.00 41.76
C THR A 19 4.53 -18.18 40.48
N ALA A 20 3.67 -18.54 39.53
CA ALA A 20 3.23 -17.68 38.46
C ALA A 20 3.05 -16.27 39.01
N GLN A 21 3.86 -15.34 38.53
CA GLN A 21 3.54 -13.94 38.66
C GLN A 21 2.53 -13.66 37.53
N ASN A 22 1.28 -14.11 37.71
CA ASN A 22 0.15 -13.58 36.96
C ASN A 22 0.05 -12.11 37.34
N LYS A 23 0.70 -11.25 36.57
CA LYS A 23 0.34 -9.85 36.43
C LYS A 23 -0.59 -9.81 35.23
N GLN A 24 -1.87 -10.13 35.46
CA GLN A 24 -2.87 -9.96 34.41
C GLN A 24 -2.98 -8.47 34.11
N GLU A 25 -2.69 -8.10 32.88
CA GLU A 25 -2.64 -6.73 32.38
C GLU A 25 -4.04 -6.18 32.06
N LEU A 26 -4.93 -7.06 31.63
CA LEU A 26 -6.36 -6.84 31.49
C LEU A 26 -7.10 -7.66 32.58
N HIS A 27 -7.98 -7.01 33.33
CA HIS A 27 -8.70 -7.59 34.47
C HIS A 27 -10.20 -7.64 34.20
N HIS A 28 -10.75 -8.83 34.03
CA HIS A 28 -12.21 -9.02 34.00
C HIS A 28 -12.84 -8.52 35.31
N LEU A 29 -13.82 -7.62 35.20
CA LEU A 29 -14.58 -7.13 36.36
C LEU A 29 -15.93 -7.83 36.47
N ALA A 30 -16.66 -7.90 35.37
CA ALA A 30 -17.99 -8.50 35.30
C ALA A 30 -18.39 -8.76 33.83
N SER A 31 -19.34 -9.69 33.65
CA SER A 31 -20.11 -9.82 32.42
C SER A 31 -21.59 -9.61 32.75
N TYR A 32 -22.28 -8.79 31.97
CA TYR A 32 -23.74 -8.72 32.00
C TYR A 32 -24.30 -9.74 31.00
N PRO A 33 -24.99 -10.80 31.45
CA PRO A 33 -25.63 -11.73 30.52
C PRO A 33 -26.96 -11.14 30.03
N THR A 34 -27.18 -11.11 28.71
CA THR A 34 -28.47 -10.73 28.12
C THR A 34 -29.51 -11.84 28.33
N GLY A 35 -29.05 -13.10 28.37
CA GLY A 35 -29.91 -14.28 28.40
C GLY A 35 -30.49 -14.66 27.03
N ILE A 36 -29.96 -14.06 25.97
CA ILE A 36 -30.31 -14.25 24.55
C ILE A 36 -28.98 -14.51 23.83
N GLU A 37 -28.85 -15.66 23.16
CA GLU A 37 -27.72 -15.92 22.25
C GLU A 37 -27.84 -15.00 21.03
N GLU A 38 -26.73 -14.58 20.41
CA GLU A 38 -26.71 -13.63 19.28
C GLU A 38 -27.32 -12.27 19.71
N ALA A 39 -26.69 -11.62 20.69
CA ALA A 39 -27.13 -10.34 21.25
C ALA A 39 -25.93 -9.51 21.73
N ALA A 40 -26.16 -8.21 21.95
CA ALA A 40 -25.12 -7.23 22.29
C ALA A 40 -24.13 -6.95 21.16
N GLU A 41 -24.66 -6.86 19.94
CA GLU A 41 -23.93 -6.56 18.68
C GLU A 41 -23.12 -5.26 18.81
N VAL A 42 -23.76 -4.13 19.17
CA VAL A 42 -23.06 -2.85 19.37
C VAL A 42 -23.25 -2.31 20.79
N VAL A 43 -22.17 -1.78 21.39
CA VAL A 43 -22.18 -1.20 22.74
C VAL A 43 -21.68 0.24 22.77
N ALA A 44 -22.46 1.13 23.39
CA ALA A 44 -22.11 2.52 23.64
C ALA A 44 -22.11 2.84 25.14
N PHE A 45 -21.33 3.85 25.56
CA PHE A 45 -21.23 4.25 26.97
C PHE A 45 -21.26 5.77 27.14
N ASP A 46 -22.14 6.25 28.03
CA ASP A 46 -22.22 7.66 28.41
C ASP A 46 -21.56 7.92 29.78
N PRO A 47 -20.48 8.72 29.83
CA PRO A 47 -19.75 8.98 31.08
C PRO A 47 -20.54 9.81 32.09
N THR A 48 -21.53 10.59 31.64
CA THR A 48 -22.30 11.48 32.53
C THR A 48 -23.32 10.69 33.35
N SER A 49 -24.14 9.87 32.67
CA SER A 49 -25.12 8.99 33.32
C SER A 49 -24.52 7.71 33.87
N LYS A 50 -23.30 7.36 33.43
CA LYS A 50 -22.59 6.10 33.73
C LYS A 50 -23.36 4.87 33.27
N ARG A 51 -24.03 4.98 32.13
CA ARG A 51 -24.83 3.91 31.53
C ARG A 51 -24.18 3.39 30.26
N ALA A 52 -24.30 2.09 30.05
CA ALA A 52 -24.03 1.48 28.77
C ALA A 52 -25.35 1.10 28.08
N PHE A 53 -25.31 1.13 26.75
CA PHE A 53 -26.43 0.90 25.84
C PHE A 53 -25.98 -0.15 24.86
N PHE A 54 -26.80 -1.16 24.60
CA PHE A 54 -26.46 -2.16 23.59
C PHE A 54 -27.69 -2.67 22.82
N THR A 55 -27.46 -3.00 21.56
CA THR A 55 -28.47 -3.52 20.63
C THR A 55 -28.61 -5.03 20.74
N SER A 56 -29.74 -5.55 20.29
CA SER A 56 -29.98 -6.99 20.16
C SER A 56 -31.01 -7.17 19.04
N ALA A 57 -30.57 -7.64 17.88
CA ALA A 57 -31.39 -7.78 16.68
C ALA A 57 -32.53 -8.78 16.90
N GLY A 58 -32.22 -9.97 17.41
CA GLY A 58 -33.20 -11.05 17.65
C GLY A 58 -34.47 -10.62 18.42
N PRO A 59 -34.37 -9.98 19.60
CA PRO A 59 -35.53 -9.45 20.34
C PRO A 59 -36.01 -8.07 19.86
N ASN A 60 -35.27 -7.40 18.96
CA ASN A 60 -35.51 -6.03 18.49
C ASN A 60 -35.58 -5.00 19.63
N THR A 61 -34.49 -4.93 20.42
CA THR A 61 -34.44 -4.09 21.62
C THR A 61 -33.16 -3.27 21.78
N LEU A 62 -33.30 -2.12 22.43
CA LEU A 62 -32.17 -1.41 23.06
C LEU A 62 -32.15 -1.69 24.56
N THR A 63 -31.06 -2.25 25.07
CA THR A 63 -30.90 -2.49 26.51
C THR A 63 -30.04 -1.40 27.15
N ILE A 64 -30.45 -0.94 28.32
CA ILE A 64 -29.74 0.07 29.11
C ILE A 64 -29.31 -0.55 30.44
N ILE A 65 -28.01 -0.53 30.73
CA ILE A 65 -27.45 -0.97 32.00
C ILE A 65 -26.74 0.18 32.74
N ASP A 66 -26.86 0.17 34.06
CA ASP A 66 -26.13 1.05 34.98
C ASP A 66 -24.75 0.43 35.25
N LEU A 67 -23.69 1.21 34.96
CA LEU A 67 -22.30 0.86 35.21
C LEU A 67 -21.66 1.75 36.28
N ALA A 68 -22.43 2.45 37.12
CA ALA A 68 -21.89 3.26 38.20
C ALA A 68 -20.96 2.47 39.14
N ASP A 69 -21.18 1.16 39.28
CA ASP A 69 -20.19 0.19 39.74
C ASP A 69 -19.88 -0.80 38.60
N PRO A 70 -18.73 -0.69 37.92
CA PRO A 70 -18.41 -1.52 36.75
C PRO A 70 -18.19 -3.00 37.09
N SER A 71 -18.05 -3.35 38.37
CA SER A 71 -18.00 -4.75 38.82
C SER A 71 -19.37 -5.37 39.07
N MET A 72 -20.45 -4.59 38.91
CA MET A 72 -21.82 -5.02 39.15
C MET A 72 -22.77 -4.29 38.20
N PRO A 73 -22.75 -4.61 36.89
CA PRO A 73 -23.71 -4.07 35.92
C PRO A 73 -25.15 -4.42 36.31
N ILE A 74 -26.05 -3.44 36.22
CA ILE A 74 -27.47 -3.60 36.61
C ILE A 74 -28.37 -3.14 35.48
N LEU A 75 -29.35 -3.97 35.09
CA LEU A 75 -30.40 -3.57 34.15
C LEU A 75 -31.18 -2.36 34.65
N VAL A 76 -31.23 -1.30 33.83
CA VAL A 76 -32.10 -0.14 34.02
C VAL A 76 -33.45 -0.39 33.34
N THR A 77 -33.41 -0.64 32.03
CA THR A 77 -34.58 -0.93 31.21
C THR A 77 -34.17 -1.58 29.90
N GLU A 78 -35.14 -2.20 29.25
CA GLU A 78 -35.06 -2.70 27.88
C GLU A 78 -36.17 -2.01 27.09
N LEU A 79 -35.84 -1.47 25.91
CA LEU A 79 -36.75 -0.70 25.07
C LEU A 79 -37.12 -1.54 23.85
N ASP A 80 -38.43 -1.70 23.61
CA ASP A 80 -38.95 -2.32 22.39
C ASP A 80 -38.82 -1.35 21.21
N LEU A 81 -38.09 -1.78 20.17
CA LEU A 81 -37.85 -0.99 18.96
C LEU A 81 -38.73 -1.40 17.77
N SER A 82 -39.59 -2.41 17.93
CA SER A 82 -40.60 -2.82 16.94
C SER A 82 -41.48 -1.68 16.37
N PRO A 83 -41.78 -0.58 17.12
CA PRO A 83 -42.49 0.56 16.56
C PRO A 83 -41.71 1.34 15.49
N TYR A 84 -40.39 1.19 15.44
CA TYR A 84 -39.50 1.97 14.60
C TYR A 84 -38.99 1.20 13.39
N GLY A 85 -38.77 -0.12 13.51
CA GLY A 85 -38.28 -0.98 12.45
C GLY A 85 -38.16 -2.45 12.88
N ALA A 86 -37.37 -3.23 12.17
CA ALA A 86 -37.32 -4.69 12.27
C ALA A 86 -36.20 -5.22 13.19
N GLY A 87 -35.04 -4.56 13.18
CA GLY A 87 -33.88 -4.89 14.00
C GLY A 87 -32.99 -3.65 14.22
N PRO A 88 -32.41 -3.47 15.42
CA PRO A 88 -31.39 -2.45 15.65
C PRO A 88 -29.99 -3.00 15.34
N ASN A 89 -29.24 -2.36 14.44
CA ASN A 89 -27.90 -2.81 14.10
C ASN A 89 -26.85 -2.11 14.97
N SER A 90 -27.01 -0.80 15.22
CA SER A 90 -26.01 -0.03 15.95
C SER A 90 -26.57 1.03 16.88
N VAL A 91 -25.77 1.37 17.91
CA VAL A 91 -26.07 2.43 18.89
C VAL A 91 -24.85 3.30 19.15
N ALA A 92 -25.08 4.62 19.24
CA ALA A 92 -24.09 5.57 19.71
C ALA A 92 -24.67 6.53 20.75
N VAL A 93 -23.80 7.12 21.57
CA VAL A 93 -24.19 8.11 22.57
C VAL A 93 -23.19 9.26 22.66
N ALA A 94 -23.70 10.48 22.64
CA ALA A 94 -22.92 11.70 22.87
C ALA A 94 -23.81 12.78 23.48
N ASP A 95 -23.26 13.59 24.40
CA ASP A 95 -23.95 14.73 25.02
C ASP A 95 -25.36 14.42 25.58
N GLY A 96 -25.53 13.21 26.11
CA GLY A 96 -26.80 12.73 26.68
C GLY A 96 -27.88 12.35 25.66
N ILE A 97 -27.53 12.28 24.38
CA ILE A 97 -28.38 11.83 23.28
C ILE A 97 -27.91 10.43 22.86
N VAL A 98 -28.83 9.48 22.87
CA VAL A 98 -28.64 8.12 22.38
C VAL A 98 -29.27 8.02 21.00
N VAL A 99 -28.55 7.49 20.02
CA VAL A 99 -29.05 7.24 18.67
C VAL A 99 -28.96 5.76 18.35
N VAL A 100 -30.00 5.22 17.74
CA VAL A 100 -30.06 3.82 17.33
C VAL A 100 -30.38 3.77 15.84
N ALA A 101 -29.55 3.05 15.08
CA ALA A 101 -29.82 2.69 13.70
C ALA A 101 -30.71 1.44 13.67
N VAL A 102 -31.83 1.51 12.94
CA VAL A 102 -32.86 0.47 12.90
C VAL A 102 -33.24 0.19 11.46
N GLU A 103 -33.06 -1.05 11.01
CA GLU A 103 -33.44 -1.52 9.68
C GLU A 103 -34.96 -1.61 9.48
N ALA A 104 -35.39 -1.63 8.22
CA ALA A 104 -36.79 -1.82 7.83
C ALA A 104 -37.14 -3.31 7.66
N ASP A 105 -38.43 -3.63 7.58
CA ASP A 105 -38.91 -4.94 7.08
C ASP A 105 -39.71 -4.69 5.80
N PRO A 106 -39.18 -5.09 4.61
CA PRO A 106 -37.91 -5.80 4.40
C PRO A 106 -36.65 -4.91 4.58
N LYS A 107 -35.47 -5.50 4.83
CA LYS A 107 -34.19 -4.78 5.07
C LYS A 107 -33.77 -3.85 3.91
N THR A 108 -34.21 -4.21 2.70
CA THR A 108 -33.97 -3.46 1.46
C THR A 108 -34.74 -2.13 1.36
N ASP A 109 -35.73 -1.89 2.25
CA ASP A 109 -36.41 -0.60 2.35
C ASP A 109 -35.60 0.40 3.21
N PRO A 110 -35.78 1.72 3.03
CA PRO A 110 -35.15 2.74 3.87
C PRO A 110 -35.43 2.56 5.37
N GLY A 111 -34.36 2.49 6.16
CA GLY A 111 -34.40 2.35 7.63
C GLY A 111 -34.60 3.67 8.36
N LYS A 112 -34.30 3.66 9.66
CA LYS A 112 -34.45 4.82 10.55
C LYS A 112 -33.26 4.99 11.49
N VAL A 113 -33.04 6.25 11.86
CA VAL A 113 -32.31 6.61 13.07
C VAL A 113 -33.28 7.15 14.12
N VAL A 114 -33.27 6.55 15.30
CA VAL A 114 -34.16 6.88 16.41
C VAL A 114 -33.37 7.51 17.56
N PHE A 115 -33.82 8.67 18.01
CA PHE A 115 -33.19 9.44 19.08
C PHE A 115 -33.89 9.21 20.41
N PHE A 116 -33.12 8.91 21.45
CA PHE A 116 -33.55 8.81 22.84
C PHE A 116 -32.67 9.68 23.74
N ASP A 117 -33.16 9.99 24.94
CA ASP A 117 -32.27 10.42 26.02
C ASP A 117 -31.65 9.20 26.73
N THR A 118 -30.71 9.46 27.65
CA THR A 118 -30.04 8.39 28.42
C THR A 118 -30.97 7.56 29.33
N ASP A 119 -32.20 8.01 29.59
CA ASP A 119 -33.25 7.26 30.31
C ASP A 119 -34.12 6.40 29.37
N GLY A 120 -33.84 6.40 28.07
CA GLY A 120 -34.60 5.66 27.07
C GLY A 120 -35.89 6.36 26.66
N VAL A 121 -36.01 7.67 26.92
CA VAL A 121 -37.19 8.44 26.49
C VAL A 121 -37.02 8.87 25.05
N TYR A 122 -37.96 8.46 24.20
CA TYR A 122 -38.01 8.86 22.80
C TYR A 122 -38.00 10.38 22.63
N MET A 123 -37.17 10.87 21.70
CA MET A 123 -37.04 12.29 21.35
C MET A 123 -37.53 12.56 19.93
N HIS A 124 -36.98 11.86 18.94
CA HIS A 124 -37.28 12.06 17.51
C HIS A 124 -36.87 10.83 16.69
N GLU A 125 -37.26 10.79 15.41
CA GLU A 125 -36.76 9.81 14.44
C GLU A 125 -36.65 10.46 13.06
N VAL A 126 -35.72 9.96 12.26
CA VAL A 126 -35.55 10.34 10.85
C VAL A 126 -35.39 9.09 9.99
N THR A 127 -35.79 9.19 8.72
CA THR A 127 -35.56 8.14 7.71
C THR A 127 -34.17 8.33 7.09
N VAL A 128 -33.46 7.22 6.91
CA VAL A 128 -32.09 7.16 6.34
C VAL A 128 -32.06 6.19 5.16
N GLY A 129 -30.88 5.72 4.72
CA GLY A 129 -30.76 4.76 3.63
C GLY A 129 -31.25 3.35 4.01
N ALA A 130 -31.12 2.41 3.08
CA ALA A 130 -31.47 1.01 3.33
C ALA A 130 -30.39 0.35 4.21
N LEU A 131 -30.81 -0.53 5.12
CA LEU A 131 -29.94 -1.21 6.08
C LEU A 131 -28.93 -0.27 6.77
N PRO A 132 -29.39 0.66 7.63
CA PRO A 132 -28.48 1.49 8.42
C PRO A 132 -27.78 0.60 9.44
N ASP A 133 -26.55 0.23 9.13
CA ASP A 133 -25.83 -0.79 9.87
C ASP A 133 -25.07 -0.17 11.05
N MET A 134 -24.09 0.68 10.77
CA MET A 134 -23.30 1.38 11.80
C MET A 134 -23.76 2.83 12.02
N ILE A 135 -23.72 3.32 13.27
CA ILE A 135 -24.00 4.72 13.60
C ILE A 135 -22.96 5.36 14.54
N THR A 136 -22.63 6.64 14.28
CA THR A 136 -21.64 7.38 15.09
C THR A 136 -21.89 8.89 15.07
N PHE A 137 -21.29 9.61 16.03
CA PHE A 137 -21.31 11.07 16.10
C PHE A 137 -20.01 11.66 15.53
N SER A 138 -20.11 12.81 14.86
CA SER A 138 -18.92 13.60 14.54
C SER A 138 -18.23 14.06 15.85
N PRO A 139 -16.89 14.17 15.88
CA PRO A 139 -16.14 14.59 17.08
C PRO A 139 -16.60 15.93 17.69
N ASP A 140 -17.12 16.84 16.87
CA ASP A 140 -17.66 18.14 17.30
C ASP A 140 -19.12 18.09 17.80
N GLY A 141 -19.79 16.94 17.70
CA GLY A 141 -21.18 16.71 18.12
C GLY A 141 -22.25 17.34 17.21
N SER A 142 -21.86 17.92 16.07
CA SER A 142 -22.80 18.60 15.16
C SER A 142 -23.59 17.64 14.28
N TYR A 143 -23.04 16.45 13.99
CA TYR A 143 -23.61 15.48 13.06
C TYR A 143 -23.71 14.08 13.67
N VAL A 144 -24.70 13.32 13.22
CA VAL A 144 -24.79 11.86 13.37
C VAL A 144 -24.72 11.27 11.98
N LEU A 145 -23.85 10.28 11.76
CA LEU A 145 -23.73 9.58 10.50
C LEU A 145 -24.13 8.12 10.70
N THR A 146 -24.79 7.56 9.70
CA THR A 146 -25.01 6.12 9.59
C THR A 146 -24.46 5.63 8.26
N ALA A 147 -23.76 4.50 8.30
CA ALA A 147 -23.46 3.73 7.12
C ALA A 147 -24.74 2.99 6.75
N ASP A 148 -25.23 3.22 5.54
CA ASP A 148 -26.42 2.57 5.00
C ASP A 148 -25.92 1.56 3.98
N GLU A 149 -25.74 0.31 4.40
CA GLU A 149 -25.01 -0.72 3.67
C GLU A 149 -25.64 -1.00 2.31
N GLY A 150 -26.99 -1.05 2.27
CA GLY A 150 -27.73 -1.22 1.04
C GLY A 150 -27.65 -2.64 0.48
N GLU A 151 -27.40 -3.64 1.33
CA GLU A 151 -27.33 -5.05 0.92
C GLU A 151 -28.57 -5.52 0.12
N PRO A 152 -28.36 -6.48 -0.80
CA PRO A 152 -29.44 -7.12 -1.53
C PRO A 152 -30.28 -8.05 -0.64
N ASP A 153 -31.46 -8.44 -1.14
CA ASP A 153 -32.20 -9.58 -0.59
C ASP A 153 -31.52 -10.93 -0.94
N ASP A 154 -31.83 -11.99 -0.19
CA ASP A 154 -31.17 -13.31 -0.33
C ASP A 154 -31.20 -13.87 -1.76
N ASP A 155 -32.25 -13.58 -2.54
CA ASP A 155 -32.36 -14.03 -3.94
C ASP A 155 -31.78 -13.04 -4.96
N TYR A 156 -31.17 -11.95 -4.49
CA TYR A 156 -30.48 -10.90 -5.25
C TYR A 156 -31.37 -10.20 -6.29
N LEU A 157 -32.70 -10.16 -6.06
CA LEU A 157 -33.67 -9.55 -6.95
C LEU A 157 -33.93 -8.07 -6.66
N ILE A 158 -33.73 -7.65 -5.41
CA ILE A 158 -33.80 -6.28 -4.94
C ILE A 158 -32.45 -5.94 -4.32
N ASP A 159 -31.71 -5.09 -5.03
CA ASP A 159 -30.38 -4.63 -4.69
C ASP A 159 -30.45 -3.09 -4.55
N PRO A 160 -30.63 -2.57 -3.32
CA PRO A 160 -30.65 -1.14 -3.00
C PRO A 160 -29.36 -0.42 -3.38
N VAL A 161 -29.28 0.87 -3.09
CA VAL A 161 -28.01 1.60 -3.25
C VAL A 161 -27.39 1.82 -1.88
N GLY A 162 -26.12 1.46 -1.71
CA GLY A 162 -25.36 1.82 -0.53
C GLY A 162 -25.13 3.32 -0.44
N SER A 163 -25.09 3.83 0.79
CA SER A 163 -25.01 5.26 1.06
C SER A 163 -24.52 5.59 2.47
N VAL A 164 -24.31 6.88 2.74
CA VAL A 164 -24.12 7.41 4.09
C VAL A 164 -25.15 8.50 4.34
N SER A 165 -25.94 8.37 5.40
CA SER A 165 -26.90 9.40 5.80
C SER A 165 -26.29 10.30 6.86
N VAL A 166 -26.07 11.57 6.50
CA VAL A 166 -25.56 12.64 7.37
C VAL A 166 -26.74 13.38 8.00
N ILE A 167 -26.86 13.29 9.32
CA ILE A 167 -27.93 13.90 10.10
C ILE A 167 -27.38 15.11 10.86
N ASP A 168 -27.72 16.31 10.40
CA ASP A 168 -27.35 17.57 11.06
C ASP A 168 -28.22 17.78 12.30
N ILE A 169 -27.58 17.79 13.47
CA ILE A 169 -28.22 18.05 14.77
C ILE A 169 -27.71 19.33 15.42
N SER A 170 -26.99 20.18 14.70
CA SER A 170 -26.41 21.44 15.20
C SER A 170 -27.46 22.43 15.73
N ALA A 171 -28.69 22.35 15.22
CA ALA A 171 -29.85 23.11 15.69
C ALA A 171 -30.68 22.36 16.77
N GLY A 172 -30.15 21.25 17.28
CA GLY A 172 -30.78 20.31 18.21
C GLY A 172 -31.60 19.22 17.53
N VAL A 173 -31.75 18.07 18.20
CA VAL A 173 -32.42 16.84 17.71
C VAL A 173 -33.80 17.09 17.08
N MET A 174 -34.61 17.99 17.63
CA MET A 174 -35.94 18.28 17.07
C MET A 174 -35.93 19.01 15.71
N SER A 175 -34.77 19.50 15.31
CA SER A 175 -34.54 20.15 14.01
C SER A 175 -33.64 19.31 13.11
N ALA A 176 -33.45 18.03 13.44
CA ALA A 176 -32.59 17.12 12.69
C ALA A 176 -32.98 17.12 11.21
N SER A 177 -31.97 17.19 10.33
CA SER A 177 -32.16 17.10 8.88
C SER A 177 -31.18 16.12 8.28
N VAL A 178 -31.67 15.28 7.38
CA VAL A 178 -30.88 14.21 6.76
C VAL A 178 -30.43 14.63 5.36
N THR A 179 -29.18 14.35 5.05
CA THR A 179 -28.61 14.36 3.70
C THR A 179 -28.03 12.97 3.43
N THR A 180 -28.62 12.22 2.49
CA THR A 180 -28.12 10.90 2.09
C THR A 180 -27.17 11.02 0.91
N ILE A 181 -25.94 10.54 1.09
CA ILE A 181 -24.86 10.60 0.11
C ILE A 181 -24.69 9.21 -0.51
N THR A 182 -24.92 9.08 -1.81
CA THR A 182 -24.83 7.80 -2.54
C THR A 182 -23.59 7.78 -3.44
N PHE A 183 -23.24 6.61 -4.00
CA PHE A 183 -22.16 6.49 -4.99
C PHE A 183 -22.64 6.64 -6.44
N ALA A 184 -23.85 7.16 -6.67
CA ALA A 184 -24.44 7.24 -8.02
C ALA A 184 -23.60 8.05 -9.03
N ASP A 185 -22.82 9.02 -8.54
CA ASP A 185 -21.89 9.82 -9.36
C ASP A 185 -20.69 8.99 -9.89
N TYR A 186 -20.52 7.74 -9.44
CA TYR A 186 -19.49 6.81 -9.90
C TYR A 186 -20.03 5.69 -10.80
N ASN A 187 -21.35 5.65 -11.08
CA ASN A 187 -21.95 4.58 -11.91
C ASN A 187 -21.39 4.51 -13.34
N ASP A 188 -20.80 5.59 -13.85
CA ASP A 188 -20.12 5.66 -15.14
C ASP A 188 -18.58 5.54 -15.04
N LYS A 189 -18.07 5.11 -13.88
CA LYS A 189 -16.64 5.02 -13.53
C LYS A 189 -16.27 3.63 -12.95
N LYS A 190 -17.04 2.60 -13.27
CA LYS A 190 -16.84 1.23 -12.74
C LYS A 190 -15.44 0.72 -13.09
N VAL A 191 -15.07 0.79 -14.37
CA VAL A 191 -13.77 0.31 -14.85
C VAL A 191 -12.64 1.18 -14.31
N HIS A 192 -12.88 2.49 -14.14
CA HIS A 192 -11.90 3.37 -13.49
C HIS A 192 -11.60 2.94 -12.05
N LEU A 193 -12.63 2.63 -11.24
CA LEU A 193 -12.46 2.16 -9.87
C LEU A 193 -11.79 0.77 -9.82
N GLN A 194 -12.21 -0.15 -10.69
CA GLN A 194 -11.56 -1.47 -10.83
C GLN A 194 -10.07 -1.35 -11.18
N ASN A 195 -9.71 -0.42 -12.08
CA ASN A 195 -8.31 -0.17 -12.44
C ASN A 195 -7.48 0.43 -11.28
N LYS A 196 -8.10 1.14 -10.33
CA LYS A 196 -7.41 1.54 -9.08
C LYS A 196 -7.15 0.32 -8.18
N GLY A 197 -8.02 -0.69 -8.26
CA GLY A 197 -8.00 -1.90 -7.42
C GLY A 197 -9.19 -1.99 -6.46
N VAL A 198 -10.26 -1.24 -6.69
CA VAL A 198 -11.53 -1.36 -5.93
C VAL A 198 -12.35 -2.50 -6.56
N ARG A 199 -12.88 -3.39 -5.73
CA ARG A 199 -13.69 -4.52 -6.20
C ARG A 199 -15.11 -4.05 -6.47
N ILE A 200 -15.58 -4.20 -7.70
CA ILE A 200 -16.94 -3.85 -8.14
C ILE A 200 -17.43 -4.99 -9.05
N PHE A 201 -18.14 -5.95 -8.49
CA PHE A 201 -18.44 -7.24 -9.11
C PHE A 201 -19.87 -7.76 -8.88
N GLY A 202 -20.68 -7.10 -8.06
CA GLY A 202 -22.01 -7.55 -7.64
C GLY A 202 -22.92 -7.96 -8.81
N ASN A 203 -23.73 -9.00 -8.58
CA ASN A 203 -24.68 -9.57 -9.54
C ASN A 203 -24.03 -9.96 -10.89
N ASP A 204 -22.95 -10.75 -10.86
CA ASP A 204 -22.16 -11.13 -12.04
C ASP A 204 -21.69 -9.92 -12.87
N GLY A 205 -21.30 -8.84 -12.18
CA GLY A 205 -20.86 -7.59 -12.78
C GLY A 205 -22.00 -6.70 -13.30
N MET A 206 -23.27 -7.06 -13.13
CA MET A 206 -24.42 -6.27 -13.57
C MET A 206 -24.80 -5.13 -12.61
N ALA A 207 -24.37 -5.19 -11.34
CA ALA A 207 -24.61 -4.11 -10.38
C ALA A 207 -23.94 -2.81 -10.83
N SER A 208 -24.66 -1.70 -10.63
CA SER A 208 -24.05 -0.37 -10.72
C SER A 208 -23.14 -0.13 -9.52
N VAL A 209 -22.15 0.77 -9.62
CA VAL A 209 -21.27 1.09 -8.48
C VAL A 209 -22.08 1.46 -7.23
N ALA A 210 -23.17 2.20 -7.37
CA ALA A 210 -23.99 2.58 -6.23
C ALA A 210 -24.74 1.44 -5.56
N GLN A 211 -25.00 0.35 -6.27
CA GLN A 211 -25.61 -0.86 -5.70
C GLN A 211 -24.53 -1.77 -5.10
N ASP A 212 -23.41 -1.88 -5.80
CA ASP A 212 -22.28 -2.73 -5.45
C ASP A 212 -21.45 -2.19 -4.28
N MET A 213 -21.53 -0.91 -3.94
CA MET A 213 -20.78 -0.33 -2.82
C MET A 213 -21.59 -0.50 -1.53
N GLU A 214 -21.05 -1.24 -0.55
CA GLU A 214 -21.69 -1.54 0.74
C GLU A 214 -20.89 -0.86 1.89
N PRO A 215 -21.29 0.33 2.37
CA PRO A 215 -20.63 1.00 3.50
C PRO A 215 -20.97 0.33 4.83
N GLU A 216 -19.94 0.10 5.66
CA GLU A 216 -20.08 -0.70 6.88
C GLU A 216 -19.76 0.13 8.13
N PHE A 217 -18.50 0.54 8.36
CA PHE A 217 -18.10 1.39 9.49
C PHE A 217 -17.66 2.81 9.09
N ILE A 218 -17.81 3.74 10.04
CA ILE A 218 -17.43 5.16 9.89
C ILE A 218 -16.51 5.62 11.02
N THR A 219 -15.39 6.23 10.68
CA THR A 219 -14.57 7.00 11.64
C THR A 219 -14.27 8.40 11.11
N PHE A 220 -13.79 9.33 11.95
CA PHE A 220 -13.58 10.73 11.57
C PHE A 220 -12.14 11.19 11.68
N SER A 221 -11.76 12.21 10.90
CA SER A 221 -10.61 13.04 11.27
C SER A 221 -10.91 13.78 12.59
N ALA A 222 -9.88 14.04 13.40
CA ALA A 222 -10.06 14.65 14.74
C ALA A 222 -10.74 16.04 14.70
N ASP A 223 -10.61 16.75 13.57
CA ASP A 223 -11.21 18.06 13.32
C ASP A 223 -12.62 18.01 12.70
N SER A 224 -13.19 16.81 12.51
CA SER A 224 -14.48 16.57 11.86
C SER A 224 -14.56 17.03 10.39
N ALA A 225 -13.43 17.30 9.73
CA ALA A 225 -13.42 17.72 8.32
C ALA A 225 -13.75 16.58 7.37
N TYR A 226 -13.34 15.35 7.71
CA TYR A 226 -13.54 14.16 6.90
C TYR A 226 -14.14 13.01 7.71
N ALA A 227 -15.03 12.26 7.08
CA ALA A 227 -15.43 10.92 7.53
C ALA A 227 -14.80 9.88 6.60
N TYR A 228 -14.22 8.84 7.19
CA TYR A 228 -13.64 7.69 6.51
C TYR A 228 -14.59 6.52 6.68
N VAL A 229 -14.89 5.84 5.59
CA VAL A 229 -15.93 4.82 5.51
C VAL A 229 -15.36 3.61 4.80
N ASN A 230 -15.24 2.46 5.46
CA ASN A 230 -14.88 1.23 4.77
C ASN A 230 -16.09 0.71 3.98
N CYS A 231 -15.78 0.05 2.88
CA CYS A 231 -16.71 -0.80 2.15
C CYS A 231 -16.01 -2.14 2.00
N GLN A 232 -16.36 -3.07 2.89
CA GLN A 232 -15.59 -4.28 3.15
C GLN A 232 -15.48 -5.15 1.92
N GLU A 233 -16.59 -5.55 1.32
CA GLU A 233 -16.66 -6.46 0.18
C GLU A 233 -15.95 -5.83 -1.04
N ASN A 234 -15.96 -4.50 -1.13
CA ASN A 234 -15.27 -3.73 -2.16
C ASN A 234 -13.76 -3.58 -1.93
N ASN A 235 -13.25 -4.00 -0.77
CA ASN A 235 -11.87 -3.84 -0.31
C ASN A 235 -11.41 -2.37 -0.40
N ALA A 236 -12.26 -1.45 0.06
CA ALA A 236 -12.10 -0.01 -0.20
C ALA A 236 -12.35 0.87 1.03
N LEU A 237 -11.79 2.08 0.98
CA LEU A 237 -12.01 3.16 1.93
C LEU A 237 -12.52 4.41 1.19
N ALA A 238 -13.79 4.74 1.35
CA ALA A 238 -14.39 5.97 0.86
C ALA A 238 -14.18 7.13 1.85
N VAL A 239 -13.90 8.32 1.33
CA VAL A 239 -13.66 9.51 2.15
C VAL A 239 -14.70 10.57 1.84
N LEU A 240 -15.49 10.97 2.82
CA LEU A 240 -16.54 12.00 2.71
C LEU A 240 -16.01 13.34 3.21
N ASP A 241 -16.08 14.38 2.38
CA ASP A 241 -15.82 15.77 2.80
C ASP A 241 -17.07 16.33 3.48
N MET A 242 -16.96 16.61 4.78
CA MET A 242 -18.07 17.07 5.62
C MET A 242 -18.49 18.52 5.32
N SER A 243 -17.68 19.28 4.58
CA SER A 243 -17.99 20.66 4.21
C SER A 243 -18.79 20.75 2.91
N THR A 244 -18.53 19.85 1.96
CA THR A 244 -19.21 19.81 0.66
C THR A 244 -20.33 18.77 0.60
N MET A 245 -20.33 17.79 1.52
CA MET A 245 -21.21 16.63 1.52
C MET A 245 -21.08 15.83 0.22
N THR A 246 -19.84 15.53 -0.18
CA THR A 246 -19.51 14.74 -1.38
C THR A 246 -18.33 13.82 -1.10
N TRP A 247 -18.28 12.67 -1.77
CA TRP A 247 -17.10 11.81 -1.77
C TRP A 247 -15.88 12.58 -2.30
N ALA A 248 -14.85 12.68 -1.48
CA ALA A 248 -13.55 13.21 -1.84
C ALA A 248 -12.79 12.18 -2.68
N ASP A 249 -12.67 10.93 -2.20
CA ASP A 249 -12.02 9.85 -2.95
C ASP A 249 -12.56 8.47 -2.49
N ILE A 250 -12.25 7.44 -3.27
CA ILE A 250 -12.48 6.03 -2.92
C ILE A 250 -11.15 5.32 -3.14
N PHE A 251 -10.48 4.97 -2.04
CA PHE A 251 -9.16 4.35 -2.07
C PHE A 251 -9.28 2.82 -2.02
N PRO A 252 -8.56 2.09 -2.89
CA PRO A 252 -8.41 0.65 -2.73
C PRO A 252 -7.46 0.37 -1.55
N LEU A 253 -7.80 -0.61 -0.72
CA LEU A 253 -6.93 -1.06 0.37
C LEU A 253 -5.73 -1.88 -0.14
N GLY A 254 -5.83 -2.38 -1.38
CA GLY A 254 -4.82 -3.22 -2.01
C GLY A 254 -4.88 -4.66 -1.51
N TYR A 255 -3.78 -5.40 -1.66
CA TYR A 255 -3.73 -6.81 -1.28
C TYR A 255 -2.44 -7.10 -0.50
N LYS A 256 -2.51 -8.10 0.37
CA LYS A 256 -1.36 -8.66 1.06
C LYS A 256 -0.81 -9.83 0.25
N ASP A 257 0.45 -9.73 -0.17
CA ASP A 257 1.14 -10.85 -0.80
C ASP A 257 1.58 -11.85 0.28
N HIS A 258 1.02 -13.07 0.26
CA HIS A 258 1.36 -14.11 1.23
C HIS A 258 2.70 -14.80 0.92
N LEU A 259 3.33 -14.54 -0.22
CA LEU A 259 4.71 -14.94 -0.54
C LEU A 259 5.74 -13.88 -0.14
N ALA A 260 5.39 -12.61 -0.28
CA ALA A 260 6.29 -11.48 -0.03
C ALA A 260 5.91 -10.81 1.29
N GLY A 261 6.81 -10.82 2.27
CA GLY A 261 6.57 -10.09 3.50
C GLY A 261 6.63 -8.57 3.30
N ARG A 262 6.59 -7.81 4.40
CA ARG A 262 6.49 -6.36 4.30
C ARG A 262 7.69 -5.71 3.61
N PRO A 263 7.47 -4.61 2.84
CA PRO A 263 8.57 -3.88 2.22
C PRO A 263 9.42 -3.18 3.27
N VAL A 264 10.72 -3.48 3.27
CA VAL A 264 11.74 -2.88 4.14
C VAL A 264 12.79 -2.21 3.27
N LEU A 265 12.98 -0.92 3.47
CA LEU A 265 13.93 -0.10 2.74
C LEU A 265 15.30 -0.04 3.43
N GLU A 266 16.35 -0.30 2.65
CA GLU A 266 17.71 0.12 2.94
C GLU A 266 18.13 1.19 1.91
N SER A 267 18.76 2.28 2.35
CA SER A 267 19.14 3.40 1.48
C SER A 267 20.64 3.65 1.49
N TYR A 268 21.22 3.88 0.32
CA TYR A 268 22.64 4.15 0.11
C TYR A 268 22.82 5.48 -0.60
N ILE A 269 23.61 6.38 -0.01
CA ILE A 269 23.96 7.66 -0.64
C ILE A 269 25.16 7.46 -1.55
N VAL A 270 24.90 7.40 -2.86
CA VAL A 270 25.87 7.01 -3.89
C VAL A 270 27.05 7.98 -3.98
N ASN A 271 26.79 9.28 -3.84
CA ASN A 271 27.77 10.35 -4.02
C ASN A 271 28.50 10.80 -2.73
N GLU A 272 28.10 10.37 -1.53
CA GLU A 272 28.78 10.73 -0.27
C GLU A 272 29.75 9.66 0.25
N LEU A 273 29.62 8.40 -0.19
CA LEU A 273 30.44 7.29 0.30
C LEU A 273 31.81 7.19 -0.38
N VAL A 274 32.09 8.01 -1.40
CA VAL A 274 33.34 7.97 -2.18
C VAL A 274 34.08 9.30 -2.05
N ALA A 275 35.27 9.28 -1.45
CA ALA A 275 36.10 10.47 -1.24
C ALA A 275 36.56 11.16 -2.55
N ASP A 276 36.51 10.46 -3.68
CA ASP A 276 36.94 10.90 -5.01
C ASP A 276 35.80 10.77 -6.06
N TRP A 277 34.55 11.11 -5.71
CA TRP A 277 33.44 11.08 -6.67
C TRP A 277 33.70 12.02 -7.87
N PRO A 278 33.42 11.62 -9.13
CA PRO A 278 33.92 12.37 -10.30
C PRO A 278 33.32 13.77 -10.45
N GLU A 279 34.19 14.75 -10.62
CA GLU A 279 33.85 16.08 -11.13
C GLU A 279 33.61 16.00 -12.64
N LEU A 280 32.43 16.45 -13.10
CA LEU A 280 32.10 16.56 -14.52
C LEU A 280 32.68 17.83 -15.14
N GLY A 281 32.73 18.91 -14.37
CA GLY A 281 33.31 20.18 -14.78
C GLY A 281 32.80 21.36 -13.95
N THR A 282 33.28 22.55 -14.28
CA THR A 282 32.83 23.80 -13.67
C THR A 282 31.78 24.48 -14.56
N PRO A 283 30.63 24.92 -14.00
CA PRO A 283 29.61 25.66 -14.76
C PRO A 283 30.16 26.86 -15.53
N VAL A 284 29.59 27.13 -16.70
CA VAL A 284 29.78 28.39 -17.43
C VAL A 284 28.98 29.51 -16.75
N TYR A 285 29.60 30.67 -16.52
CA TYR A 285 29.08 31.93 -15.92
C TYR A 285 29.30 32.18 -14.41
N ASP A 286 29.31 33.49 -14.11
CA ASP A 286 30.18 34.21 -13.18
C ASP A 286 29.59 34.34 -11.77
N GLY A 287 30.03 33.44 -10.88
CA GLY A 287 29.86 33.58 -9.44
C GLY A 287 30.79 32.71 -8.60
N GLY A 288 31.67 31.93 -9.22
CA GLY A 288 32.46 30.92 -8.52
C GLY A 288 31.60 29.76 -8.01
N GLN A 289 30.61 29.33 -8.80
CA GLN A 289 29.82 28.13 -8.48
C GLN A 289 30.73 26.92 -8.33
N ALA A 290 30.35 26.01 -7.42
CA ALA A 290 31.10 24.79 -7.19
C ALA A 290 31.12 23.92 -8.46
N PRO A 291 32.13 23.06 -8.61
CA PRO A 291 32.10 22.07 -9.67
C PRO A 291 30.86 21.18 -9.59
N VAL A 292 30.35 20.78 -10.75
CA VAL A 292 29.26 19.81 -10.85
C VAL A 292 29.85 18.42 -10.82
N PHE A 293 29.28 17.56 -9.98
CA PHE A 293 29.69 16.17 -9.84
C PHE A 293 28.77 15.25 -10.63
N LEU A 294 29.22 14.02 -10.85
CA LEU A 294 28.43 12.98 -11.48
C LEU A 294 27.16 12.71 -10.67
N GLY A 295 26.02 12.64 -11.33
CA GLY A 295 24.69 12.46 -10.75
C GLY A 295 23.67 12.44 -11.88
N GLY A 296 22.45 12.90 -11.59
CA GLY A 296 21.39 13.04 -12.59
C GLY A 296 20.79 11.71 -13.02
N PHE A 297 20.85 10.68 -12.17
CA PHE A 297 20.62 9.29 -12.59
C PHE A 297 19.14 8.96 -12.78
N SER A 298 18.70 8.89 -14.03
CA SER A 298 17.29 8.70 -14.42
C SER A 298 16.97 7.31 -14.98
N GLY A 299 17.88 6.34 -14.85
CA GLY A 299 17.61 4.96 -15.23
C GLY A 299 18.50 3.99 -14.48
N LEU A 300 18.02 2.78 -14.20
CA LEU A 300 18.72 1.77 -13.41
C LEU A 300 18.62 0.38 -14.04
N TYR A 301 19.77 -0.28 -14.19
CA TYR A 301 19.85 -1.68 -14.59
C TYR A 301 20.72 -2.48 -13.61
N PHE A 302 20.19 -3.59 -13.12
CA PHE A 302 20.93 -4.55 -12.30
C PHE A 302 21.63 -5.59 -13.19
N ASP A 303 22.94 -5.75 -13.03
CA ASP A 303 23.73 -6.76 -13.74
C ASP A 303 23.97 -7.99 -12.85
N ASP A 304 23.10 -8.99 -12.98
CA ASP A 304 23.21 -10.26 -12.26
C ASP A 304 24.50 -11.02 -12.57
N ALA A 305 24.98 -10.95 -13.82
CA ALA A 305 26.14 -11.72 -14.27
C ALA A 305 27.46 -11.21 -13.68
N GLU A 306 27.52 -9.92 -13.34
CA GLU A 306 28.68 -9.30 -12.68
C GLU A 306 28.52 -9.15 -11.16
N SER A 307 27.30 -9.34 -10.65
CA SER A 307 27.01 -9.34 -9.22
C SER A 307 27.49 -10.63 -8.54
N THR A 308 27.65 -10.56 -7.22
CA THR A 308 28.07 -11.70 -6.41
C THR A 308 27.20 -11.81 -5.16
N ASP A 309 27.40 -12.86 -4.36
CA ASP A 309 26.73 -12.99 -3.07
C ASP A 309 27.03 -11.79 -2.15
N ASP A 310 28.20 -11.16 -2.27
CA ASP A 310 28.68 -10.06 -1.43
C ASP A 310 28.46 -8.67 -2.05
N SER A 311 28.03 -8.57 -3.31
CA SER A 311 27.94 -7.28 -4.02
C SER A 311 26.83 -7.21 -5.07
N TYR A 312 26.25 -6.02 -5.25
CA TYR A 312 25.39 -5.69 -6.37
C TYR A 312 26.14 -4.83 -7.39
N VAL A 313 25.97 -5.09 -8.68
CA VAL A 313 26.51 -4.27 -9.78
C VAL A 313 25.38 -3.62 -10.53
N PHE A 314 25.44 -2.30 -10.68
CA PHE A 314 24.44 -1.51 -11.37
C PHE A 314 25.05 -0.70 -12.51
N TYR A 315 24.25 -0.56 -13.56
CA TYR A 315 24.43 0.43 -14.61
C TYR A 315 23.34 1.48 -14.48
N VAL A 316 23.72 2.75 -14.47
CA VAL A 316 22.79 3.89 -14.48
C VAL A 316 23.15 4.82 -15.61
N VAL A 317 22.20 5.65 -16.01
CA VAL A 317 22.45 6.71 -16.98
C VAL A 317 22.05 8.06 -16.38
N PRO A 318 22.90 9.09 -16.49
CA PRO A 318 22.47 10.45 -16.27
C PRO A 318 21.54 10.95 -17.40
N ASP A 319 20.65 11.89 -17.07
CA ASP A 319 19.78 12.61 -18.00
C ASP A 319 20.57 13.45 -19.06
N ARG A 320 19.91 14.45 -19.68
CA ARG A 320 20.51 15.43 -20.61
C ARG A 320 21.72 16.22 -20.08
N GLY A 321 22.12 16.07 -18.83
CA GLY A 321 23.28 16.75 -18.27
C GLY A 321 22.93 18.05 -17.54
N PRO A 322 23.91 18.63 -16.82
CA PRO A 322 23.70 19.78 -15.94
C PRO A 322 23.06 20.99 -16.64
N ASN A 323 21.82 21.28 -16.28
CA ASN A 323 21.00 22.35 -16.87
C ASN A 323 20.22 23.12 -15.80
N ASP A 324 19.77 24.33 -16.14
CA ASP A 324 18.79 25.09 -15.33
C ASP A 324 17.39 25.01 -15.97
N ASP A 325 16.41 25.53 -15.25
CA ASP A 325 15.05 25.76 -15.74
C ASP A 325 15.02 26.55 -17.06
N THR A 326 14.00 26.29 -17.86
CA THR A 326 13.85 26.94 -19.16
C THR A 326 13.55 28.42 -19.03
N PHE A 327 14.12 29.23 -19.92
CA PHE A 327 13.59 30.57 -20.19
C PHE A 327 12.46 30.48 -21.22
N GLY A 328 11.33 31.12 -20.92
CA GLY A 328 10.22 31.21 -21.87
C GLY A 328 10.64 31.97 -23.12
N ARG A 329 10.17 31.54 -24.29
CA ARG A 329 10.56 32.15 -25.58
C ARG A 329 10.33 33.66 -25.68
N SER A 330 9.34 34.19 -24.95
CA SER A 330 8.99 35.61 -24.90
C SER A 330 9.73 36.39 -23.83
N ASP A 331 10.42 35.68 -22.94
CA ASP A 331 11.05 36.23 -21.75
C ASP A 331 12.48 36.68 -22.04
N VAL A 332 12.97 36.45 -23.27
CA VAL A 332 14.27 36.92 -23.75
C VAL A 332 14.17 37.94 -24.88
N THR A 333 15.22 38.74 -25.08
CA THR A 333 15.38 39.66 -26.20
C THR A 333 16.62 39.29 -27.04
N PRO A 334 16.50 39.09 -28.36
CA PRO A 334 15.24 39.01 -29.13
C PRO A 334 14.39 37.81 -28.70
N ALA A 335 13.08 37.84 -28.97
CA ALA A 335 12.21 36.69 -28.69
C ALA A 335 12.69 35.46 -29.47
N ALA A 336 12.80 34.33 -28.78
CA ALA A 336 13.32 33.09 -29.33
C ALA A 336 12.25 32.29 -30.09
N PRO A 337 12.66 31.38 -31.00
CA PRO A 337 11.73 30.54 -31.74
C PRO A 337 11.01 29.49 -30.86
N GLN A 338 11.69 29.01 -29.81
CA GLN A 338 11.19 28.09 -28.80
C GLN A 338 11.70 28.51 -27.41
N ASN A 339 11.28 27.84 -26.35
CA ASN A 339 11.86 28.03 -25.02
C ASN A 339 13.37 27.71 -25.06
N LEU A 340 14.16 28.36 -24.22
CA LEU A 340 15.60 28.16 -24.15
C LEU A 340 15.92 27.21 -23.01
N ARG A 341 16.80 26.23 -23.26
CA ARG A 341 17.33 25.33 -22.25
C ARG A 341 18.79 25.70 -21.93
N PRO A 342 19.05 26.31 -20.76
CA PRO A 342 20.41 26.65 -20.34
C PRO A 342 21.20 25.44 -19.84
N PHE A 343 22.35 25.16 -20.47
CA PHE A 343 23.31 24.15 -20.03
C PHE A 343 24.46 24.79 -19.24
N LYS A 344 24.69 24.31 -18.02
CA LYS A 344 25.84 24.71 -17.20
C LYS A 344 27.13 24.11 -17.71
N LEU A 345 27.07 22.87 -18.20
CA LEU A 345 28.19 22.18 -18.86
C LEU A 345 27.86 21.94 -20.34
N PRO A 346 28.04 22.95 -21.22
CA PRO A 346 27.66 22.84 -22.64
C PRO A 346 28.43 21.77 -23.43
N ASP A 347 29.61 21.38 -22.94
CA ASP A 347 30.46 20.31 -23.49
C ASP A 347 30.21 18.93 -22.83
N TYR A 348 29.15 18.79 -22.02
CA TYR A 348 28.77 17.50 -21.44
C TYR A 348 28.54 16.44 -22.54
N GLN A 349 29.26 15.34 -22.41
CA GLN A 349 29.06 14.12 -23.19
C GLN A 349 28.25 13.11 -22.36
N SER A 350 27.18 12.60 -22.96
CA SER A 350 26.33 11.57 -22.37
C SER A 350 27.12 10.29 -22.14
N ARG A 351 26.76 9.55 -21.09
CA ARG A 351 27.53 8.39 -20.63
C ARG A 351 26.65 7.39 -19.90
N ILE A 352 27.10 6.14 -19.83
CA ILE A 352 26.58 5.13 -18.92
C ILE A 352 27.57 5.02 -17.76
N VAL A 353 27.07 4.87 -16.54
CA VAL A 353 27.87 4.80 -15.32
C VAL A 353 27.68 3.42 -14.72
N LYS A 354 28.79 2.80 -14.33
CA LYS A 354 28.79 1.50 -13.65
C LYS A 354 29.31 1.65 -12.24
N PHE A 355 28.59 1.13 -11.27
CA PHE A 355 29.08 1.07 -9.89
C PHE A 355 28.72 -0.25 -9.21
N THR A 356 29.50 -0.58 -8.19
CA THR A 356 29.33 -1.75 -7.34
C THR A 356 28.98 -1.31 -5.92
N VAL A 357 27.98 -1.95 -5.32
CA VAL A 357 27.59 -1.80 -3.92
C VAL A 357 27.98 -3.05 -3.14
N SER A 358 28.75 -2.90 -2.07
CA SER A 358 29.06 -3.97 -1.13
C SER A 358 27.88 -4.21 -0.20
N LYS A 359 27.37 -5.45 -0.14
CA LYS A 359 26.28 -5.82 0.77
C LYS A 359 26.71 -5.89 2.24
N SER A 360 28.02 -5.99 2.48
CA SER A 360 28.56 -6.21 3.83
C SER A 360 28.71 -4.92 4.65
N ASP A 361 28.99 -3.81 3.98
CA ASP A 361 29.26 -2.51 4.62
C ASP A 361 28.62 -1.33 3.90
N GLY A 362 27.86 -1.58 2.82
CA GLY A 362 27.21 -0.57 2.01
C GLY A 362 28.15 0.33 1.21
N SER A 363 29.45 0.02 1.17
CA SER A 363 30.41 0.83 0.42
C SER A 363 30.14 0.76 -1.09
N ILE A 364 30.30 1.91 -1.75
CA ILE A 364 30.06 2.05 -3.18
C ILE A 364 31.38 2.31 -3.90
N THR A 365 31.60 1.63 -5.01
CA THR A 365 32.76 1.83 -5.89
C THR A 365 32.27 2.19 -7.29
N LEU A 366 32.77 3.30 -7.83
CA LEU A 366 32.58 3.64 -9.23
C LEU A 366 33.55 2.79 -10.08
N ASP A 367 33.00 1.92 -10.92
CA ASP A 367 33.78 0.96 -11.71
C ASP A 367 34.14 1.51 -13.09
N ASP A 368 33.19 2.18 -13.77
CA ASP A 368 33.40 2.67 -15.13
C ASP A 368 32.47 3.83 -15.52
N GLN A 369 32.88 4.58 -16.55
CA GLN A 369 32.08 5.59 -17.26
C GLN A 369 32.23 5.38 -18.77
N ILE A 370 31.18 4.86 -19.41
CA ILE A 370 31.15 4.54 -20.83
C ILE A 370 30.59 5.74 -21.60
N LEU A 371 31.45 6.47 -22.29
CA LEU A 371 31.07 7.64 -23.08
C LEU A 371 30.30 7.24 -24.36
N LEU A 372 29.26 7.98 -24.72
CA LEU A 372 28.42 7.66 -25.86
C LEU A 372 28.87 8.37 -27.15
N PHE A 373 28.92 7.61 -28.24
CA PHE A 373 29.34 8.05 -29.57
C PHE A 373 28.31 7.67 -30.63
N ARG A 374 28.26 8.45 -31.72
CA ARG A 374 27.50 8.10 -32.93
C ARG A 374 28.07 6.84 -33.59
N GLN A 375 27.38 6.34 -34.62
CA GLN A 375 27.79 5.14 -35.39
C GLN A 375 29.20 5.21 -35.99
N ASP A 376 29.79 6.40 -36.14
CA ASP A 376 31.16 6.57 -36.61
C ASP A 376 32.24 6.27 -35.55
N GLY A 377 31.82 6.08 -34.29
CA GLY A 377 32.69 5.78 -33.14
C GLY A 377 33.57 6.95 -32.67
N THR A 378 33.33 8.17 -33.17
CA THR A 378 34.19 9.33 -32.88
C THR A 378 33.41 10.61 -32.55
N THR A 379 32.23 10.80 -33.13
CA THR A 379 31.38 11.95 -32.83
C THR A 379 30.65 11.68 -31.52
N SER A 380 30.89 12.52 -30.50
CA SER A 380 30.22 12.42 -29.20
C SER A 380 28.72 12.68 -29.32
N ILE A 381 27.94 12.02 -28.48
CA ILE A 381 26.54 12.35 -28.23
C ILE A 381 26.46 13.21 -26.96
N SER A 382 25.78 14.34 -27.06
CA SER A 382 25.54 15.26 -25.93
C SER A 382 24.08 15.19 -25.45
N GLY A 383 23.73 15.93 -24.40
CA GLY A 383 22.33 16.08 -23.98
C GLY A 383 21.60 17.28 -24.58
N LYS A 384 22.10 17.84 -25.69
CA LYS A 384 21.41 18.94 -26.39
C LYS A 384 20.31 18.38 -27.30
N GLY A 385 19.19 19.12 -27.44
CA GLY A 385 18.08 18.74 -28.32
C GLY A 385 18.49 18.55 -29.80
N ASN A 386 17.60 17.96 -30.61
CA ASN A 386 17.95 17.52 -31.97
C ASN A 386 17.46 18.43 -33.09
N ILE A 387 16.24 18.97 -33.00
CA ILE A 387 15.54 19.61 -34.12
C ILE A 387 15.33 21.11 -33.90
N PRO A 388 16.01 21.97 -34.68
CA PRO A 388 15.83 23.42 -34.64
C PRO A 388 14.38 23.88 -34.90
N GLY A 389 13.86 24.65 -33.95
CA GLY A 389 12.52 25.25 -33.99
C GLY A 389 11.37 24.30 -33.64
N PHE A 390 11.68 23.06 -33.25
CA PHE A 390 10.73 22.15 -32.63
C PHE A 390 11.11 21.89 -31.17
N ASP A 391 12.35 21.46 -30.93
CA ASP A 391 12.88 21.31 -29.58
C ASP A 391 13.28 22.66 -28.98
N GLU A 392 13.47 22.69 -27.67
CA GLU A 392 14.02 23.83 -26.94
C GLU A 392 15.36 24.26 -27.55
N VAL A 393 15.63 25.56 -27.55
CA VAL A 393 16.90 26.12 -28.05
C VAL A 393 17.97 25.84 -27.01
N PRO A 394 19.00 25.02 -27.29
CA PRO A 394 20.07 24.80 -26.34
C PRO A 394 20.89 26.08 -26.24
N VAL A 395 21.08 26.58 -25.02
CA VAL A 395 21.88 27.77 -24.75
C VAL A 395 22.84 27.53 -23.59
N THR A 396 23.82 28.41 -23.42
CA THR A 396 24.61 28.50 -22.20
C THR A 396 24.75 29.97 -21.82
N TYR A 397 25.20 30.26 -20.62
CA TYR A 397 25.48 31.63 -20.23
C TYR A 397 26.75 32.14 -20.90
N THR A 398 26.83 33.45 -21.13
CA THR A 398 28.05 34.04 -21.67
C THR A 398 29.12 34.18 -20.60
N ASP A 399 30.36 33.84 -20.90
CA ASP A 399 31.48 33.98 -19.95
C ASP A 399 32.77 34.37 -20.68
N LEU A 400 33.38 35.48 -20.25
CA LEU A 400 34.64 35.99 -20.78
C LEU A 400 35.83 35.05 -20.55
N ALA A 401 35.73 34.11 -19.59
CA ALA A 401 36.74 33.09 -19.33
C ALA A 401 36.60 31.85 -20.25
N THR A 402 35.51 31.73 -20.99
CA THR A 402 35.22 30.59 -21.87
C THR A 402 35.21 31.01 -23.35
N SER A 403 34.88 30.07 -24.25
CA SER A 403 34.64 30.37 -25.66
C SER A 403 33.29 31.04 -25.93
N TYR A 404 32.36 31.01 -24.97
CA TYR A 404 30.97 31.45 -25.15
C TYR A 404 30.83 32.93 -24.79
N THR A 405 31.33 33.81 -25.66
CA THR A 405 31.40 35.26 -25.41
C THR A 405 30.38 36.09 -26.20
N ASN A 406 29.67 35.46 -27.14
CA ASN A 406 28.66 36.14 -27.95
C ASN A 406 27.31 36.10 -27.24
N VAL A 407 26.66 37.26 -27.17
CA VAL A 407 25.30 37.39 -26.64
C VAL A 407 24.31 37.20 -27.78
N ASP A 408 23.56 36.11 -27.76
CA ASP A 408 22.50 35.82 -28.73
C ASP A 408 21.11 36.17 -28.16
N TYR A 409 20.93 36.00 -26.85
CA TYR A 409 19.72 36.33 -26.11
C TYR A 409 20.06 37.03 -24.79
N VAL A 410 19.13 37.86 -24.31
CA VAL A 410 19.21 38.49 -22.98
C VAL A 410 17.90 38.25 -22.25
N ASP A 411 17.93 37.68 -21.05
CA ASP A 411 16.75 37.57 -20.20
C ASP A 411 16.22 38.95 -19.85
N ASN A 412 14.95 39.18 -20.11
CA ASN A 412 14.28 40.46 -19.85
C ASN A 412 14.14 40.72 -18.34
N ALA A 413 14.11 39.68 -17.51
CA ALA A 413 13.91 39.81 -16.06
C ALA A 413 15.21 40.10 -15.31
N THR A 414 16.23 39.26 -15.51
CA THR A 414 17.51 39.33 -14.78
C THR A 414 18.58 40.13 -15.53
N GLY A 415 18.47 40.23 -16.85
CA GLY A 415 19.53 40.76 -17.72
C GLY A 415 20.64 39.76 -18.00
N GLU A 416 20.46 38.48 -17.66
CA GLU A 416 21.41 37.41 -17.97
C GLU A 416 21.61 37.29 -19.48
N GLU A 417 22.88 37.23 -19.90
CA GLU A 417 23.30 37.15 -21.30
C GLU A 417 23.57 35.69 -21.67
N LEU A 418 22.85 35.19 -22.67
CA LEU A 418 22.85 33.79 -23.12
C LEU A 418 23.42 33.67 -24.54
N HIS A 419 24.17 32.60 -24.76
CA HIS A 419 24.76 32.21 -26.03
C HIS A 419 24.05 30.97 -26.59
N GLU A 420 23.69 31.00 -27.87
CA GLU A 420 23.06 29.85 -28.55
C GLU A 420 24.08 28.75 -28.84
N LEU A 421 23.76 27.52 -28.48
CA LEU A 421 24.55 26.33 -28.76
C LEU A 421 24.04 25.62 -30.01
N PRO A 422 24.90 24.86 -30.72
CA PRO A 422 24.44 23.99 -31.79
C PRO A 422 23.57 22.84 -31.23
N TYR A 423 22.48 22.54 -31.92
CA TYR A 423 21.71 21.31 -31.74
C TYR A 423 22.56 20.07 -32.04
N ASP A 424 22.24 18.94 -31.41
CA ASP A 424 22.86 17.65 -31.65
C ASP A 424 21.81 16.68 -32.21
N GLU A 425 21.91 16.30 -33.48
CA GLU A 425 20.95 15.43 -34.18
C GLU A 425 20.64 14.10 -33.44
N TYR A 426 21.59 13.61 -32.63
CA TYR A 426 21.48 12.38 -31.84
C TYR A 426 21.54 12.62 -30.33
N GLY A 427 21.60 13.88 -29.89
CA GLY A 427 21.62 14.20 -28.48
C GLY A 427 20.41 13.63 -27.75
N GLY A 428 20.57 13.26 -26.49
CA GLY A 428 19.57 12.50 -25.76
C GLY A 428 19.40 13.00 -24.35
N ASP A 429 18.16 13.00 -23.91
CA ASP A 429 17.75 13.17 -22.54
C ASP A 429 17.39 11.80 -21.99
N PHE A 430 18.42 11.09 -21.57
CA PHE A 430 18.34 9.66 -21.41
C PHE A 430 17.72 9.28 -20.07
N GLU A 431 16.74 8.41 -20.12
CA GLU A 431 15.95 7.96 -18.96
C GLU A 431 16.25 6.48 -18.68
N GLY A 432 15.26 5.58 -18.83
CA GLY A 432 15.44 4.14 -18.66
C GLY A 432 16.60 3.54 -19.45
N ILE A 433 17.24 2.54 -18.85
CA ILE A 433 18.38 1.78 -19.39
C ILE A 433 18.20 0.27 -19.17
N LEU A 434 18.62 -0.53 -20.14
CA LEU A 434 18.80 -1.97 -19.97
C LEU A 434 19.98 -2.51 -20.77
N LYS A 435 20.41 -3.73 -20.44
CA LYS A 435 21.47 -4.46 -21.16
C LYS A 435 20.92 -5.76 -21.74
N ASP A 436 21.12 -5.97 -23.04
CA ASP A 436 20.72 -7.21 -23.71
C ASP A 436 21.76 -8.34 -23.51
N LYS A 437 21.39 -9.57 -23.87
CA LYS A 437 22.24 -10.77 -23.73
C LYS A 437 23.58 -10.69 -24.48
N ASP A 438 23.69 -9.79 -25.47
CA ASP A 438 24.91 -9.59 -26.25
C ASP A 438 25.78 -8.47 -25.64
N GLY A 439 25.34 -7.90 -24.51
CA GLY A 439 26.00 -6.84 -23.77
C GLY A 439 25.70 -5.44 -24.31
N ASN A 440 24.80 -5.30 -25.29
CA ASN A 440 24.44 -3.99 -25.83
C ASN A 440 23.50 -3.27 -24.87
N PHE A 441 23.67 -1.97 -24.74
CA PHE A 441 22.79 -1.12 -23.95
C PHE A 441 21.63 -0.62 -24.80
N TRP A 442 20.44 -0.59 -24.21
CA TRP A 442 19.26 0.05 -24.77
C TRP A 442 18.80 1.15 -23.83
N MET A 443 18.40 2.28 -24.41
CA MET A 443 18.04 3.48 -23.66
C MET A 443 16.88 4.21 -24.33
N CYS A 444 16.04 4.88 -23.55
CA CYS A 444 15.00 5.78 -24.05
C CYS A 444 15.33 7.26 -23.84
N ASP A 445 14.51 8.15 -24.40
CA ASP A 445 14.75 9.59 -24.50
C ASP A 445 13.48 10.40 -24.15
N GLU A 446 13.60 11.38 -23.26
CA GLU A 446 12.50 12.27 -22.84
C GLU A 446 12.35 13.48 -23.79
N TYR A 447 13.39 13.87 -24.53
CA TYR A 447 13.25 14.94 -25.53
C TYR A 447 12.24 14.58 -26.58
N ARG A 448 12.12 13.31 -26.93
CA ARG A 448 11.09 12.75 -27.80
C ARG A 448 11.09 11.23 -27.64
N PRO A 449 9.98 10.54 -27.92
CA PRO A 449 9.96 9.10 -27.95
C PRO A 449 11.00 8.58 -28.93
N ALA A 450 12.13 8.10 -28.44
CA ALA A 450 13.19 7.50 -29.22
C ALA A 450 13.80 6.35 -28.42
N ILE A 451 14.26 5.33 -29.14
CA ILE A 451 14.91 4.16 -28.55
C ILE A 451 16.30 4.05 -29.17
N TYR A 452 17.32 4.02 -28.34
CA TYR A 452 18.72 3.90 -28.73
C TYR A 452 19.24 2.52 -28.40
N LYS A 453 20.15 2.02 -29.24
CA LYS A 453 20.91 0.80 -28.99
C LYS A 453 22.41 1.09 -29.14
N PHE A 454 23.20 0.82 -28.12
CA PHE A 454 24.64 1.04 -28.07
C PHE A 454 25.40 -0.26 -27.89
N GLN A 455 26.59 -0.36 -28.50
CA GLN A 455 27.56 -1.40 -28.17
C GLN A 455 28.03 -1.26 -26.72
N PRO A 456 28.64 -2.32 -26.13
CA PRO A 456 29.20 -2.25 -24.78
C PRO A 456 30.23 -1.12 -24.56
N ASP A 457 30.85 -0.63 -25.64
CA ASP A 457 31.84 0.46 -25.62
C ASP A 457 31.23 1.86 -25.89
N GLY A 458 29.91 1.98 -25.92
CA GLY A 458 29.19 3.25 -26.08
C GLY A 458 29.00 3.70 -27.53
N ILE A 459 29.36 2.89 -28.54
CA ILE A 459 29.15 3.22 -29.95
C ILE A 459 27.70 2.89 -30.37
N LEU A 460 26.98 3.87 -30.90
CA LEU A 460 25.61 3.71 -31.38
C LEU A 460 25.52 2.63 -32.47
N ILE A 461 24.59 1.70 -32.30
CA ILE A 461 24.19 0.69 -33.29
C ILE A 461 23.02 1.25 -34.10
N ALA A 462 21.95 1.66 -33.44
CA ALA A 462 20.73 2.16 -34.06
C ALA A 462 20.01 3.14 -33.13
N ARG A 463 19.22 4.04 -33.74
CA ARG A 463 18.25 4.90 -33.04
C ARG A 463 16.94 4.82 -33.81
N TYR A 464 15.86 4.53 -33.11
CA TYR A 464 14.51 4.43 -33.65
C TYR A 464 13.69 5.64 -33.20
N VAL A 465 12.99 6.28 -34.13
CA VAL A 465 12.19 7.49 -33.90
C VAL A 465 10.83 7.38 -34.62
N PRO A 466 9.84 8.22 -34.28
CA PRO A 466 8.54 8.22 -34.93
C PRO A 466 8.61 8.56 -36.42
N GLU A 467 7.75 7.93 -37.20
CA GLU A 467 7.52 8.27 -38.60
C GLU A 467 7.22 9.77 -38.77
N GLY A 468 7.92 10.42 -39.71
CA GLY A 468 7.79 11.84 -39.98
C GLY A 468 8.71 12.74 -39.14
N THR A 469 9.55 12.19 -38.26
CA THR A 469 10.50 12.98 -37.44
C THR A 469 11.40 13.89 -38.30
N SER A 470 11.89 13.43 -39.44
CA SER A 470 12.70 14.26 -40.36
C SER A 470 11.94 15.46 -40.95
N LEU A 471 10.61 15.45 -40.93
CA LEU A 471 9.76 16.52 -41.45
C LEU A 471 9.43 17.60 -40.41
N LEU A 472 9.81 17.39 -39.14
CA LEU A 472 9.58 18.33 -38.06
C LEU A 472 10.53 19.55 -38.12
N GLY A 473 10.21 20.56 -37.32
CA GLY A 473 11.01 21.79 -37.20
C GLY A 473 10.82 22.78 -38.33
N THR A 474 11.75 23.73 -38.44
CA THR A 474 11.68 24.82 -39.43
C THR A 474 12.10 24.40 -40.84
N THR A 475 12.94 23.38 -40.95
CA THR A 475 13.50 22.89 -42.22
C THR A 475 13.45 21.37 -42.26
N PRO A 476 12.59 20.77 -43.10
CA PRO A 476 12.56 19.33 -43.31
C PRO A 476 13.92 18.79 -43.77
N GLN A 477 14.29 17.63 -43.24
CA GLN A 477 15.52 16.90 -43.55
C GLN A 477 15.20 15.59 -44.29
N PRO A 478 16.21 14.92 -44.89
CA PRO A 478 16.03 13.56 -45.39
C PRO A 478 15.62 12.58 -44.27
N ALA A 479 14.73 11.63 -44.58
CA ALA A 479 14.43 10.52 -43.68
C ALA A 479 15.71 9.78 -43.29
N GLY A 480 15.84 9.41 -42.01
CA GLY A 480 17.06 8.82 -41.44
C GLY A 480 18.01 9.83 -40.78
N THR A 481 17.84 11.14 -40.98
CA THR A 481 18.74 12.17 -40.41
C THR A 481 18.83 12.12 -38.89
N TYR A 482 17.71 11.84 -38.23
CA TYR A 482 17.62 11.76 -36.78
C TYR A 482 17.52 10.33 -36.26
N GLY A 483 17.76 9.31 -37.09
CA GLY A 483 17.49 7.91 -36.77
C GLY A 483 16.47 7.27 -37.71
N GLU A 484 16.29 5.96 -37.55
CA GLU A 484 15.36 5.14 -38.33
C GLU A 484 13.91 5.47 -37.93
N GLU A 485 13.12 5.92 -38.89
CA GLU A 485 11.72 6.30 -38.70
C GLU A 485 10.80 5.07 -38.71
N THR A 486 10.85 4.27 -37.64
CA THR A 486 10.08 3.00 -37.52
C THR A 486 8.93 3.07 -36.52
N LEU A 487 8.97 4.00 -35.55
CA LEU A 487 7.96 4.08 -34.51
C LEU A 487 6.67 4.73 -35.04
N PRO A 488 5.47 4.42 -34.50
CA PRO A 488 4.24 5.00 -35.02
C PRO A 488 4.23 6.53 -34.93
N ALA A 489 3.77 7.22 -35.98
CA ALA A 489 3.80 8.68 -36.07
C ALA A 489 3.08 9.40 -34.90
N VAL A 490 2.09 8.73 -34.28
CA VAL A 490 1.29 9.28 -33.17
C VAL A 490 2.14 9.65 -31.95
N TYR A 491 3.26 8.96 -31.71
CA TYR A 491 4.19 9.28 -30.62
C TYR A 491 4.84 10.67 -30.78
N SER A 492 4.85 11.25 -31.99
CA SER A 492 5.28 12.64 -32.19
C SER A 492 4.35 13.67 -31.53
N LYS A 493 3.13 13.28 -31.12
CA LYS A 493 2.15 14.16 -30.47
C LYS A 493 2.36 14.32 -28.96
N ARG A 494 3.40 13.72 -28.39
CA ARG A 494 3.80 13.92 -26.98
C ARG A 494 4.01 15.41 -26.62
N ARG A 495 3.84 15.75 -25.35
CA ARG A 495 4.16 17.10 -24.82
C ARG A 495 5.68 17.34 -24.89
N ALA A 496 6.12 18.56 -25.20
CA ALA A 496 7.54 18.91 -25.12
C ALA A 496 8.16 18.51 -23.76
N ASN A 497 9.35 17.90 -23.79
CA ASN A 497 10.05 17.29 -22.65
C ASN A 497 9.20 16.27 -21.87
N ARG A 498 8.64 15.28 -22.58
CA ARG A 498 7.75 14.19 -22.09
C ARG A 498 7.77 13.02 -23.08
N GLY A 499 8.96 12.48 -23.32
CA GLY A 499 9.22 11.40 -24.27
C GLY A 499 8.94 10.03 -23.66
N PHE A 500 9.77 9.05 -24.01
CA PHE A 500 9.75 7.75 -23.35
C PHE A 500 10.54 7.86 -22.04
N GLU A 501 9.93 7.49 -20.92
CA GLU A 501 10.58 7.49 -19.60
C GLU A 501 11.23 6.14 -19.30
N ALA A 502 10.51 5.05 -19.55
CA ALA A 502 10.92 3.73 -19.13
C ALA A 502 11.23 2.82 -20.31
N ILE A 503 12.15 1.87 -20.10
CA ILE A 503 12.46 0.82 -21.06
C ILE A 503 12.65 -0.54 -20.38
N ALA A 504 12.00 -1.58 -20.89
CA ALA A 504 12.07 -2.93 -20.34
C ALA A 504 12.27 -3.98 -21.45
N TYR A 505 12.93 -5.10 -21.15
CA TYR A 505 13.28 -6.09 -22.17
C TYR A 505 12.73 -7.49 -21.84
N ASP A 506 11.79 -7.95 -22.65
CA ASP A 506 11.40 -9.35 -22.67
C ASP A 506 12.41 -10.17 -23.47
N SER A 507 13.34 -10.75 -22.72
CA SER A 507 14.40 -11.59 -23.27
C SER A 507 13.91 -12.87 -23.94
N ALA A 508 12.72 -13.37 -23.59
CA ALA A 508 12.17 -14.61 -24.14
C ALA A 508 11.52 -14.38 -25.51
N ARG A 509 10.82 -13.26 -25.68
CA ARG A 509 10.19 -12.86 -26.96
C ARG A 509 11.07 -11.96 -27.83
N HIS A 510 12.20 -11.49 -27.29
CA HIS A 510 13.08 -10.51 -27.92
C HIS A 510 12.37 -9.18 -28.25
N VAL A 511 11.57 -8.68 -27.30
CA VAL A 511 10.81 -7.43 -27.43
C VAL A 511 11.33 -6.42 -26.40
N VAL A 512 11.61 -5.19 -26.87
CA VAL A 512 11.93 -4.04 -26.02
C VAL A 512 10.67 -3.19 -25.91
N TYR A 513 10.22 -2.96 -24.68
CA TYR A 513 9.09 -2.09 -24.37
C TYR A 513 9.57 -0.71 -23.98
N ALA A 514 8.90 0.32 -24.47
CA ALA A 514 9.11 1.70 -24.05
C ALA A 514 7.79 2.33 -23.59
N PHE A 515 7.81 3.06 -22.48
CA PHE A 515 6.63 3.66 -21.85
C PHE A 515 6.68 5.16 -22.05
N ILE A 516 5.63 5.75 -22.61
CA ILE A 516 5.53 7.22 -22.66
C ILE A 516 5.38 7.74 -21.23
N GLN A 517 6.09 8.82 -20.88
CA GLN A 517 6.08 9.32 -19.51
C GLN A 517 4.70 9.82 -19.07
N SER A 518 4.04 10.58 -19.95
CA SER A 518 2.74 11.21 -19.70
C SER A 518 1.82 11.02 -20.91
N PRO A 519 0.49 11.21 -20.75
CA PRO A 519 -0.43 11.17 -21.89
C PRO A 519 0.03 12.08 -23.03
N ILE A 520 -0.27 11.69 -24.26
CA ILE A 520 0.13 12.44 -25.46
C ILE A 520 -0.95 13.47 -25.86
N GLU A 521 -0.57 14.51 -26.62
CA GLU A 521 -1.48 15.56 -27.12
C GLU A 521 -2.27 15.09 -28.34
N ASN A 522 -3.09 14.08 -28.14
CA ASN A 522 -3.86 13.46 -29.21
C ASN A 522 -5.36 13.58 -28.94
N PRO A 523 -6.11 14.44 -29.65
CA PRO A 523 -5.65 15.37 -30.69
C PRO A 523 -5.01 16.68 -30.18
N ASN A 524 -5.09 17.00 -28.88
CA ASN A 524 -4.60 18.28 -28.34
C ASN A 524 -4.28 18.23 -26.84
N SER A 525 -3.70 19.32 -26.33
CA SER A 525 -3.30 19.45 -24.92
C SER A 525 -4.45 19.44 -23.91
N SER A 526 -5.68 19.80 -24.31
CA SER A 526 -6.84 19.73 -23.40
C SER A 526 -7.23 18.29 -23.13
N VAL A 527 -7.17 17.43 -24.14
CA VAL A 527 -7.42 15.99 -23.99
C VAL A 527 -6.34 15.36 -23.12
N ARG A 528 -5.06 15.62 -23.43
CA ARG A 528 -3.92 15.22 -22.60
C ARG A 528 -4.09 15.55 -21.11
N ASN A 529 -4.58 16.75 -20.81
CA ASN A 529 -4.74 17.23 -19.44
C ASN A 529 -5.83 16.52 -18.64
N ASN A 530 -6.70 15.76 -19.30
CA ASN A 530 -7.80 15.03 -18.68
C ASN A 530 -7.72 13.52 -18.98
N SER A 531 -6.59 13.05 -19.52
CA SER A 531 -6.39 11.65 -19.87
C SER A 531 -5.52 10.95 -18.82
N ASP A 532 -5.85 9.70 -18.54
CA ASP A 532 -5.07 8.80 -17.71
C ASP A 532 -4.25 7.80 -18.56
N VAL A 533 -4.41 7.88 -19.89
CA VAL A 533 -3.83 6.92 -20.84
C VAL A 533 -2.34 7.16 -21.03
N ILE A 534 -1.57 6.13 -20.69
CA ILE A 534 -0.17 5.92 -21.05
C ILE A 534 -0.12 4.78 -22.08
N ARG A 535 0.75 4.95 -23.08
CA ARG A 535 1.00 3.91 -24.09
C ARG A 535 2.31 3.19 -23.81
N ILE A 536 2.26 1.86 -23.89
CA ILE A 536 3.42 0.97 -23.84
C ILE A 536 3.67 0.48 -25.26
N LEU A 537 4.84 0.77 -25.84
CA LEU A 537 5.19 0.34 -27.19
C LEU A 537 6.22 -0.79 -27.14
N GLY A 538 5.88 -1.97 -27.68
CA GLY A 538 6.82 -3.07 -27.89
C GLY A 538 7.45 -3.02 -29.28
N VAL A 539 8.78 -3.06 -29.35
CA VAL A 539 9.55 -3.16 -30.60
C VAL A 539 10.39 -4.42 -30.63
N ASP A 540 10.49 -5.05 -31.80
CA ASP A 540 11.37 -6.19 -32.04
C ASP A 540 12.84 -5.77 -31.83
N ALA A 541 13.56 -6.43 -30.92
CA ALA A 541 14.91 -6.03 -30.52
C ALA A 541 15.97 -6.19 -31.63
N ALA A 542 15.66 -6.93 -32.71
CA ALA A 542 16.57 -7.11 -33.84
C ALA A 542 16.39 -6.03 -34.91
N THR A 543 15.17 -5.50 -35.08
CA THR A 543 14.79 -4.62 -36.19
C THR A 543 14.33 -3.23 -35.76
N GLY A 544 13.94 -3.04 -34.50
CA GLY A 544 13.29 -1.82 -34.00
C GLY A 544 11.92 -1.54 -34.61
N THR A 545 11.29 -2.57 -35.21
CA THR A 545 9.94 -2.47 -35.76
C THR A 545 8.92 -2.64 -34.64
N PRO A 546 7.88 -1.79 -34.54
CA PRO A 546 6.77 -1.99 -33.63
C PRO A 546 6.08 -3.34 -33.86
N VAL A 547 5.86 -4.10 -32.79
CA VAL A 547 5.17 -5.40 -32.84
C VAL A 547 3.90 -5.41 -32.01
N GLU A 548 3.81 -4.56 -30.98
CA GLU A 548 2.63 -4.43 -30.12
C GLU A 548 2.57 -3.08 -29.42
N GLU A 549 1.37 -2.70 -29.00
CA GLU A 549 1.10 -1.49 -28.21
C GLU A 549 -0.01 -1.80 -27.19
N TYR A 550 0.15 -1.34 -25.95
CA TYR A 550 -0.82 -1.54 -24.88
C TYR A 550 -1.18 -0.23 -24.18
N VAL A 551 -2.33 -0.22 -23.51
CA VAL A 551 -2.81 0.91 -22.70
C VAL A 551 -2.53 0.63 -21.22
N TYR A 552 -1.86 1.56 -20.57
CA TYR A 552 -1.72 1.67 -19.12
C TYR A 552 -2.54 2.87 -18.63
N LEU A 553 -3.24 2.72 -17.51
CA LEU A 553 -4.04 3.79 -16.92
C LEU A 553 -3.41 4.25 -15.61
N LEU A 554 -3.01 5.52 -15.58
CA LEU A 554 -2.53 6.19 -14.36
C LEU A 554 -3.59 6.09 -13.26
N GLU A 555 -3.15 6.02 -12.01
CA GLU A 555 -3.97 6.16 -10.81
C GLU A 555 -4.70 7.50 -10.73
N ARG A 556 -4.18 8.48 -11.48
CA ARG A 556 -4.64 9.86 -11.64
C ARG A 556 -6.10 10.09 -11.26
N ASN A 557 -6.28 10.86 -10.19
CA ASN A 557 -7.60 11.35 -9.82
C ASN A 557 -7.90 12.65 -10.61
N GLN A 558 -8.73 12.56 -11.65
CA GLN A 558 -9.27 13.75 -12.35
C GLN A 558 -10.33 14.51 -11.52
N TYR A 559 -10.87 13.87 -10.48
CA TYR A 559 -11.87 14.38 -9.54
C TYR A 559 -11.21 14.71 -8.21
N ALA A 560 -10.41 15.78 -8.18
CA ALA A 560 -9.74 16.36 -7.00
C ALA A 560 -9.99 15.60 -5.68
N GLY A 561 -9.24 14.52 -5.51
CA GLY A 561 -9.32 13.68 -4.33
C GLY A 561 -8.89 14.43 -3.07
N LEU A 562 -8.83 13.71 -1.96
CA LEU A 562 -8.28 14.25 -0.71
C LEU A 562 -6.87 14.87 -0.89
N SER A 563 -6.10 14.40 -1.89
CA SER A 563 -4.76 14.90 -2.20
C SER A 563 -4.75 15.97 -3.28
N THR A 564 -4.01 17.06 -3.03
CA THR A 564 -3.74 18.11 -4.03
C THR A 564 -2.76 17.66 -5.12
N SER A 565 -2.05 16.55 -4.91
CA SER A 565 -1.06 16.03 -5.84
C SER A 565 -1.70 15.05 -6.83
N ARG A 566 -1.35 15.23 -8.10
CA ARG A 566 -1.82 14.40 -9.19
C ARG A 566 -0.69 13.55 -9.70
N VAL A 567 -0.87 12.24 -9.65
CA VAL A 567 0.01 11.30 -10.34
C VAL A 567 -0.19 11.50 -11.84
N ASP A 568 0.86 11.92 -12.53
CA ASP A 568 0.76 12.27 -13.96
C ASP A 568 1.95 11.79 -14.81
N LYS A 569 2.81 10.94 -14.23
CA LYS A 569 4.06 10.48 -14.85
C LYS A 569 4.39 9.03 -14.49
N ILE A 570 4.97 8.33 -15.45
CA ILE A 570 5.83 7.17 -15.21
C ILE A 570 7.20 7.66 -14.74
N GLY A 571 7.84 6.91 -13.84
CA GLY A 571 9.24 7.11 -13.42
C GLY A 571 10.20 6.16 -14.13
N ASP A 572 9.95 4.85 -14.07
CA ASP A 572 10.72 3.82 -14.78
C ASP A 572 9.94 2.49 -14.79
N ALA A 573 10.43 1.49 -15.51
CA ALA A 573 9.83 0.15 -15.58
C ALA A 573 10.87 -0.94 -15.84
N VAL A 574 10.67 -2.10 -15.23
CA VAL A 574 11.53 -3.28 -15.40
C VAL A 574 10.71 -4.55 -15.65
N TYR A 575 11.20 -5.42 -16.54
CA TYR A 575 10.55 -6.69 -16.84
C TYR A 575 10.81 -7.73 -15.74
N LYS A 576 9.74 -8.34 -15.20
CA LYS A 576 9.79 -9.37 -14.15
C LYS A 576 9.74 -10.80 -14.71
N GLY A 577 9.37 -10.97 -15.99
CA GLY A 577 9.14 -12.28 -16.61
C GLY A 577 7.67 -12.56 -16.88
N ASN A 578 7.37 -13.51 -17.76
CA ASN A 578 6.00 -13.96 -18.08
C ASN A 578 5.01 -12.82 -18.41
N GLY A 579 5.45 -11.79 -19.15
CA GLY A 579 4.58 -10.65 -19.49
C GLY A 579 4.33 -9.67 -18.34
N LYS A 580 5.01 -9.82 -17.20
CA LYS A 580 4.89 -8.94 -16.03
C LYS A 580 5.99 -7.89 -15.96
N PHE A 581 5.66 -6.72 -15.42
CA PHE A 581 6.58 -5.59 -15.23
C PHE A 581 6.37 -4.95 -13.87
N LEU A 582 7.42 -4.39 -13.28
CA LEU A 582 7.27 -3.39 -12.23
C LEU A 582 7.37 -1.99 -12.85
N VAL A 583 6.50 -1.08 -12.45
CA VAL A 583 6.41 0.28 -12.98
C VAL A 583 6.33 1.28 -11.84
N ILE A 584 7.17 2.32 -11.88
CA ILE A 584 7.05 3.47 -10.99
C ILE A 584 6.03 4.45 -11.56
N GLU A 585 5.03 4.82 -10.77
CA GLU A 585 4.07 5.88 -11.06
C GLU A 585 4.23 7.00 -10.04
N ARG A 586 4.35 8.26 -10.47
CA ARG A 586 4.68 9.37 -9.55
C ARG A 586 3.96 10.69 -9.80
N ASP A 587 3.67 11.39 -8.70
CA ASP A 587 3.34 12.81 -8.69
C ASP A 587 4.62 13.68 -8.68
N SER A 588 4.47 14.99 -8.42
CA SER A 588 5.59 15.94 -8.29
C SER A 588 5.73 16.52 -6.88
N GLU A 589 5.19 15.84 -5.85
CA GLU A 589 5.40 16.26 -4.46
C GLU A 589 6.85 16.10 -4.05
N VAL A 590 7.36 17.12 -3.37
CA VAL A 590 8.78 17.26 -3.00
C VAL A 590 9.19 16.33 -1.87
N PRO A 591 10.50 16.07 -1.70
CA PRO A 591 11.06 15.36 -0.55
C PRO A 591 10.55 15.83 0.81
N GLY A 592 10.34 14.88 1.73
CA GLY A 592 9.89 15.14 3.09
C GLY A 592 8.38 15.06 3.33
N VAL A 593 7.57 14.87 2.29
CA VAL A 593 6.11 14.68 2.38
C VAL A 593 5.77 13.18 2.33
N THR A 594 5.37 12.60 3.47
CA THR A 594 5.04 11.16 3.56
C THR A 594 3.79 10.76 2.76
N GLU A 595 3.00 11.76 2.38
CA GLU A 595 1.71 11.63 1.67
C GLU A 595 1.88 11.71 0.15
N GLY A 596 3.12 11.89 -0.33
CA GLY A 596 3.44 11.87 -1.75
C GLY A 596 3.12 10.52 -2.38
N LYS A 597 2.70 10.54 -3.64
CA LYS A 597 2.32 9.34 -4.41
C LYS A 597 3.44 8.96 -5.35
N LYS A 598 4.24 7.98 -4.93
CA LYS A 598 5.36 7.40 -5.69
C LYS A 598 5.20 5.89 -5.64
N TYR A 599 4.21 5.40 -6.36
CA TYR A 599 3.80 4.01 -6.33
C TYR A 599 4.73 3.13 -7.15
N ILE A 600 4.93 1.90 -6.67
CA ILE A 600 5.39 0.78 -7.49
C ILE A 600 4.17 -0.10 -7.76
N PHE A 601 3.86 -0.32 -9.03
CA PHE A 601 2.86 -1.27 -9.47
C PHE A 601 3.52 -2.48 -10.14
N GLU A 602 3.01 -3.68 -9.89
CA GLU A 602 3.17 -4.80 -10.82
C GLU A 602 2.07 -4.71 -11.87
N ILE A 603 2.42 -4.85 -13.14
CA ILE A 603 1.44 -4.97 -14.24
C ILE A 603 1.64 -6.28 -15.00
N THR A 604 0.57 -6.78 -15.61
CA THR A 604 0.63 -7.89 -16.58
C THR A 604 0.04 -7.48 -17.92
N LEU A 605 0.66 -7.98 -19.00
CA LEU A 605 0.13 -7.85 -20.37
C LEU A 605 -0.85 -8.98 -20.73
N THR A 606 -1.02 -10.00 -19.89
CA THR A 606 -2.07 -11.02 -20.04
C THR A 606 -3.44 -10.33 -20.06
N GLY A 607 -4.33 -10.73 -20.98
CA GLY A 607 -5.64 -10.10 -21.20
C GLY A 607 -5.63 -8.71 -21.85
N ALA A 608 -4.50 -7.98 -21.83
CA ALA A 608 -4.43 -6.63 -22.37
C ALA A 608 -4.59 -6.61 -23.90
N THR A 609 -5.36 -5.65 -24.41
CA THR A 609 -5.60 -5.53 -25.85
C THR A 609 -4.41 -4.88 -26.55
N ASN A 610 -3.83 -5.57 -27.54
CA ASN A 610 -2.83 -4.97 -28.43
C ASN A 610 -3.50 -3.96 -29.37
N THR A 611 -3.25 -2.67 -29.16
CA THR A 611 -3.86 -1.56 -29.92
C THR A 611 -3.10 -1.17 -31.17
N LEU A 612 -1.94 -1.77 -31.45
CA LEU A 612 -1.07 -1.38 -32.56
C LEU A 612 -1.80 -1.50 -33.91
N GLY A 613 -1.82 -0.41 -34.67
CA GLY A 613 -2.42 -0.37 -36.00
C GLY A 613 -3.96 -0.27 -36.01
N THR A 614 -4.61 -0.20 -34.84
CA THR A 614 -6.04 0.11 -34.74
C THR A 614 -6.32 1.57 -35.12
N GLU A 615 -7.58 1.90 -35.46
CA GLU A 615 -7.98 3.29 -35.74
C GLU A 615 -7.84 4.19 -34.51
N LEU A 616 -8.14 3.68 -33.30
CA LEU A 616 -7.99 4.38 -32.04
C LEU A 616 -6.52 4.77 -31.76
N SER A 617 -5.59 3.87 -32.08
CA SER A 617 -4.16 4.11 -31.93
C SER A 617 -3.59 5.03 -33.01
N SER A 618 -4.01 4.84 -34.27
CA SER A 618 -3.40 5.45 -35.46
C SER A 618 -3.93 6.85 -35.81
N GLY A 619 -4.84 7.41 -35.00
CA GLY A 619 -5.34 8.79 -35.16
C GLY A 619 -6.68 8.93 -35.90
N GLY A 620 -7.65 8.05 -35.58
CA GLY A 620 -9.06 8.21 -35.96
C GLY A 620 -9.73 9.47 -35.40
N GLU A 621 -11.04 9.63 -35.66
CA GLU A 621 -11.83 10.78 -35.15
C GLU A 621 -11.90 10.81 -33.61
N ILE A 622 -11.84 9.63 -33.00
CA ILE A 622 -11.73 9.41 -31.56
C ILE A 622 -10.41 8.67 -31.32
N THR A 623 -9.62 9.13 -30.35
CA THR A 623 -8.32 8.55 -30.01
C THR A 623 -8.34 7.96 -28.59
N LEU A 624 -7.38 7.07 -28.28
CA LEU A 624 -7.27 6.45 -26.96
C LEU A 624 -7.30 7.48 -25.82
N GLU A 625 -6.59 8.60 -25.98
CA GLU A 625 -6.46 9.64 -24.94
C GLU A 625 -7.77 10.38 -24.66
N GLN A 626 -8.78 10.27 -25.53
CA GLN A 626 -10.09 10.89 -25.35
C GLN A 626 -11.05 10.06 -24.51
N LEU A 627 -10.71 8.78 -24.27
CA LEU A 627 -11.60 7.82 -23.65
C LEU A 627 -11.26 7.65 -22.17
N SER A 628 -12.28 7.62 -21.33
CA SER A 628 -12.19 7.10 -19.96
C SER A 628 -11.93 5.59 -19.95
N ALA A 629 -11.61 5.04 -18.77
CA ALA A 629 -11.44 3.60 -18.60
C ALA A 629 -12.67 2.79 -19.06
N ASP A 630 -13.86 3.23 -18.66
CA ASP A 630 -15.14 2.62 -19.02
C ASP A 630 -15.41 2.71 -20.53
N GLU A 631 -15.09 3.83 -21.16
CA GLU A 631 -15.24 4.00 -22.62
C GLU A 631 -14.20 3.20 -23.42
N LEU A 632 -12.99 2.99 -22.88
CA LEU A 632 -11.98 2.11 -23.48
C LEU A 632 -12.48 0.66 -23.52
N LEU A 633 -12.98 0.14 -22.39
CA LEU A 633 -13.55 -1.20 -22.33
C LEU A 633 -14.74 -1.34 -23.29
N ALA A 634 -15.64 -0.36 -23.31
CA ALA A 634 -16.78 -0.33 -24.23
C ALA A 634 -16.35 -0.28 -25.71
N ALA A 635 -15.16 0.25 -26.01
CA ALA A 635 -14.55 0.23 -27.34
C ALA A 635 -13.77 -1.06 -27.65
N GLY A 636 -13.74 -2.03 -26.71
CA GLY A 636 -13.04 -3.30 -26.83
C GLY A 636 -11.53 -3.18 -26.57
N VAL A 637 -11.10 -2.19 -25.78
CA VAL A 637 -9.71 -2.01 -25.37
C VAL A 637 -9.59 -2.30 -23.87
N GLN A 638 -9.11 -3.49 -23.54
CA GLN A 638 -8.69 -3.86 -22.20
C GLN A 638 -7.31 -3.25 -21.91
N ALA A 639 -7.22 -2.42 -20.87
CA ALA A 639 -5.95 -1.92 -20.36
C ALA A 639 -5.17 -3.04 -19.66
N VAL A 640 -3.88 -2.82 -19.39
CA VAL A 640 -3.08 -3.75 -18.56
C VAL A 640 -3.67 -3.84 -17.16
N HIS A 641 -3.72 -5.05 -16.60
CA HIS A 641 -4.07 -5.23 -15.19
C HIS A 641 -2.88 -4.79 -14.32
N LYS A 642 -3.15 -4.06 -13.22
CA LYS A 642 -2.13 -3.56 -12.31
C LYS A 642 -2.47 -3.83 -10.84
N THR A 643 -1.46 -4.16 -10.05
CA THR A 643 -1.55 -4.40 -8.61
C THR A 643 -0.53 -3.53 -7.89
N LYS A 644 -0.96 -2.79 -6.86
CA LYS A 644 -0.06 -1.92 -6.08
C LYS A 644 0.87 -2.78 -5.22
N VAL A 645 2.18 -2.59 -5.35
CA VAL A 645 3.20 -3.28 -4.55
C VAL A 645 3.54 -2.47 -3.30
N THR A 646 3.84 -1.18 -3.45
CA THR A 646 4.13 -0.27 -2.33
C THR A 646 4.08 1.20 -2.75
N ASN A 647 4.11 2.11 -1.77
CA ASN A 647 4.33 3.55 -1.98
C ASN A 647 5.68 3.94 -1.36
N LEU A 648 6.59 4.51 -2.16
CA LEU A 648 7.97 4.79 -1.72
C LEU A 648 8.04 5.68 -0.46
N PRO A 649 7.25 6.77 -0.34
CA PRO A 649 7.18 7.58 0.87
C PRO A 649 6.75 6.85 2.14
N THR A 650 5.83 5.88 2.07
CA THR A 650 5.37 5.18 3.30
C THR A 650 6.42 4.25 3.87
N ILE A 651 7.35 3.78 3.03
CA ILE A 651 8.53 3.00 3.46
C ILE A 651 9.78 3.88 3.66
N ASN A 652 9.59 5.21 3.74
CA ASN A 652 10.61 6.21 4.03
C ASN A 652 11.66 6.44 2.92
N TYR A 653 11.35 6.11 1.67
CA TYR A 653 12.15 6.55 0.52
C TYR A 653 11.74 7.97 0.12
N MET A 654 12.43 8.96 0.71
CA MET A 654 12.08 10.38 0.66
C MET A 654 13.13 11.25 -0.03
N SER A 655 14.01 10.66 -0.85
CA SER A 655 15.21 11.34 -1.39
C SER A 655 14.90 12.40 -2.46
N SER A 656 13.86 12.18 -3.28
CA SER A 656 13.52 13.02 -4.44
C SER A 656 12.04 12.88 -4.82
N ASP A 657 11.50 13.86 -5.55
CA ASP A 657 10.24 13.72 -6.28
C ASP A 657 10.40 12.91 -7.59
N LYS A 658 11.64 12.61 -7.96
CA LYS A 658 12.03 11.92 -9.18
C LYS A 658 12.61 10.52 -8.91
N ALA A 659 11.78 9.62 -8.42
CA ALA A 659 12.11 8.20 -8.48
C ALA A 659 12.00 7.74 -9.95
N GLU A 660 13.16 7.54 -10.60
CA GLU A 660 13.28 7.37 -12.06
C GLU A 660 14.16 6.18 -12.44
N GLY A 661 14.66 5.40 -11.48
CA GLY A 661 15.31 4.11 -11.76
C GLY A 661 14.62 2.97 -11.03
N ILE A 662 14.39 1.84 -11.69
CA ILE A 662 13.92 0.59 -11.05
C ILE A 662 14.62 -0.65 -11.60
N ALA A 663 14.97 -1.59 -10.73
CA ALA A 663 15.46 -2.91 -11.13
C ALA A 663 14.96 -4.02 -10.21
N VAL A 664 14.81 -5.24 -10.75
CA VAL A 664 14.54 -6.45 -9.95
C VAL A 664 15.85 -7.12 -9.57
N LEU A 665 15.99 -7.49 -8.30
CA LEU A 665 17.13 -8.19 -7.73
C LEU A 665 16.80 -9.67 -7.46
N PRO A 666 17.82 -10.52 -7.21
CA PRO A 666 17.60 -11.90 -6.80
C PRO A 666 16.73 -11.98 -5.54
N GLY A 667 15.84 -12.98 -5.49
CA GLY A 667 14.90 -13.14 -4.38
C GLY A 667 13.70 -12.19 -4.40
N GLY A 668 13.51 -11.40 -5.46
CA GLY A 668 12.34 -10.53 -5.63
C GLY A 668 12.47 -9.15 -4.98
N ALA A 669 13.63 -8.82 -4.40
CA ALA A 669 13.91 -7.46 -3.93
C ALA A 669 13.92 -6.47 -5.10
N ILE A 670 13.65 -5.20 -4.80
CA ILE A 670 13.57 -4.12 -5.80
C ILE A 670 14.64 -3.09 -5.48
N ALA A 671 15.39 -2.67 -6.48
CA ALA A 671 16.25 -1.50 -6.39
C ALA A 671 15.53 -0.29 -7.00
N VAL A 672 15.60 0.86 -6.34
CA VAL A 672 15.10 2.14 -6.86
C VAL A 672 16.17 3.23 -6.81
N MET A 673 16.17 4.12 -7.78
CA MET A 673 17.13 5.23 -7.86
C MET A 673 16.40 6.55 -8.11
N ASN A 674 16.93 7.64 -7.55
CA ASN A 674 16.45 8.97 -7.88
C ASN A 674 17.37 9.73 -8.81
N ASP A 675 16.74 10.51 -9.69
CA ASP A 675 17.37 11.66 -10.31
C ASP A 675 17.49 12.78 -9.26
N ASN A 676 18.69 13.35 -9.17
CA ASN A 676 19.02 14.46 -8.28
C ASN A 676 19.39 15.74 -9.05
N ASP A 677 19.18 15.79 -10.37
CA ASP A 677 19.49 16.94 -11.23
C ASP A 677 20.96 17.41 -11.08
N PHE A 678 21.89 16.47 -10.87
CA PHE A 678 23.31 16.73 -10.53
C PHE A 678 23.53 17.63 -9.31
N GLY A 679 22.57 17.71 -8.38
CA GLY A 679 22.61 18.60 -7.21
C GLY A 679 22.45 20.08 -7.56
N LEU A 680 21.81 20.40 -8.69
CA LEU A 680 21.64 21.78 -9.17
C LEU A 680 20.25 22.35 -8.96
N ALA A 681 19.25 21.51 -8.66
CA ALA A 681 17.89 21.95 -8.42
C ALA A 681 17.79 22.69 -7.07
N GLY A 682 17.74 24.02 -7.11
CA GLY A 682 17.61 24.90 -5.94
C GLY A 682 16.29 24.81 -5.15
N ALA A 683 15.69 23.62 -5.02
CA ALA A 683 14.35 23.37 -4.49
C ALA A 683 14.28 22.49 -3.22
N GLY A 684 15.40 22.26 -2.51
CA GLY A 684 15.36 21.49 -1.26
C GLY A 684 15.20 19.97 -1.44
N ILE A 685 15.47 19.46 -2.64
CA ILE A 685 15.72 18.05 -2.91
C ILE A 685 17.03 17.67 -2.21
N THR A 686 17.19 16.43 -1.74
CA THR A 686 18.51 16.03 -1.26
C THR A 686 19.49 16.15 -2.43
N ASP A 687 20.64 16.83 -2.26
CA ASP A 687 21.69 16.95 -3.31
C ASP A 687 22.28 15.58 -3.72
N ASN A 688 21.68 14.50 -3.25
CA ASN A 688 22.20 13.16 -3.19
C ASN A 688 21.50 12.23 -4.19
N SER A 689 22.33 11.44 -4.85
CA SER A 689 21.89 10.28 -5.60
C SER A 689 21.72 9.14 -4.61
N VAL A 690 20.50 8.65 -4.42
CA VAL A 690 20.15 7.65 -3.39
C VAL A 690 19.62 6.38 -4.06
N LEU A 691 20.34 5.29 -3.85
CA LEU A 691 19.90 3.95 -4.19
C LEU A 691 19.11 3.37 -3.01
N GLY A 692 17.84 3.03 -3.23
CA GLY A 692 17.03 2.26 -2.29
C GLY A 692 17.02 0.79 -2.68
N ILE A 693 17.22 -0.10 -1.71
CA ILE A 693 16.99 -1.55 -1.84
C ILE A 693 15.79 -1.90 -0.97
N ILE A 694 14.72 -2.33 -1.61
CA ILE A 694 13.46 -2.72 -0.98
C ILE A 694 13.44 -4.24 -0.93
N SER A 695 13.46 -4.79 0.28
CA SER A 695 13.36 -6.22 0.54
C SER A 695 11.99 -6.56 1.10
N PHE A 696 11.52 -7.77 0.84
CA PHE A 696 10.23 -8.28 1.32
C PHE A 696 10.51 -9.41 2.32
N LEU A 697 10.79 -9.05 3.57
CA LEU A 697 11.24 -10.01 4.59
C LEU A 697 10.04 -10.85 5.07
N GLY A 698 10.10 -12.18 4.88
CA GLY A 698 8.93 -13.07 4.85
C GLY A 698 8.24 -13.43 6.17
N ASP A 699 7.24 -12.64 6.54
CA ASP A 699 6.35 -12.83 7.69
C ASP A 699 4.85 -12.70 7.35
N ASN A 700 4.45 -13.02 6.11
CA ASN A 700 3.04 -13.00 5.67
C ASN A 700 2.41 -14.40 5.55
N GLY A 701 3.00 -15.44 6.14
CA GLY A 701 2.42 -16.78 6.06
C GLY A 701 1.10 -16.91 6.83
N PHE A 702 0.33 -17.93 6.52
CA PHE A 702 -0.86 -18.30 7.27
C PHE A 702 -1.07 -19.81 7.20
N ASP A 703 -1.99 -20.32 8.02
CA ASP A 703 -2.45 -21.70 7.92
C ASP A 703 -3.67 -21.75 7.00
N ALA A 704 -3.54 -22.45 5.88
CA ALA A 704 -4.51 -22.46 4.79
C ALA A 704 -5.42 -23.70 4.75
N SER A 705 -5.20 -24.70 5.60
CA SER A 705 -5.91 -25.98 5.50
C SER A 705 -6.33 -26.53 6.86
N ASN A 706 -7.60 -26.89 6.98
CA ASN A 706 -8.13 -27.67 8.10
C ASN A 706 -7.97 -29.19 7.92
N ARG A 707 -7.14 -29.67 6.98
CA ARG A 707 -6.97 -31.10 6.65
C ARG A 707 -5.52 -31.58 6.70
N ASP A 708 -4.61 -30.80 7.26
CA ASP A 708 -3.20 -31.19 7.41
C ASP A 708 -2.82 -31.74 8.79
N ASP A 709 -3.79 -31.79 9.72
CA ASP A 709 -3.67 -32.25 11.11
C ASP A 709 -2.61 -31.49 11.95
N SER A 710 -2.23 -30.26 11.55
CA SER A 710 -1.18 -29.47 12.17
C SER A 710 -1.49 -27.96 12.21
N ILE A 711 -0.63 -27.16 12.85
CA ILE A 711 -0.65 -25.71 12.66
C ILE A 711 0.48 -25.40 11.68
N ASN A 712 0.15 -24.97 10.48
CA ASN A 712 1.07 -24.86 9.36
C ASN A 712 1.12 -23.43 8.78
N ILE A 713 1.63 -22.49 9.58
CA ILE A 713 1.78 -21.09 9.16
C ILE A 713 2.97 -20.96 8.20
N VAL A 714 2.69 -20.93 6.89
CA VAL A 714 3.70 -20.82 5.84
C VAL A 714 3.29 -19.84 4.74
N PRO A 715 4.24 -19.32 3.93
CA PRO A 715 3.92 -18.51 2.77
C PRO A 715 3.14 -19.30 1.70
N HIS A 716 2.12 -18.68 1.12
CA HIS A 716 1.29 -19.28 0.06
C HIS A 716 1.19 -18.34 -1.16
N PRO A 717 1.06 -18.87 -2.39
CA PRO A 717 0.95 -18.08 -3.63
C PRO A 717 -0.43 -17.44 -3.83
N THR A 718 -0.91 -16.74 -2.80
CA THR A 718 -2.21 -16.08 -2.74
C THR A 718 -2.04 -14.59 -2.43
N LEU A 719 -3.04 -13.79 -2.85
CA LEU A 719 -3.19 -12.41 -2.44
C LEU A 719 -4.35 -12.30 -1.42
N GLY A 720 -4.04 -11.89 -0.20
CA GLY A 720 -5.04 -11.66 0.86
C GLY A 720 -5.74 -10.33 0.66
N MET A 721 -7.07 -10.36 0.62
CA MET A 721 -7.90 -9.16 0.56
C MET A 721 -8.06 -8.60 1.98
N TYR A 722 -7.91 -7.28 2.17
CA TYR A 722 -7.97 -6.71 3.53
C TYR A 722 -9.37 -6.79 4.12
N LEU A 723 -10.41 -6.44 3.34
CA LEU A 723 -11.83 -6.61 3.69
C LEU A 723 -12.10 -6.35 5.19
N PRO A 724 -11.87 -5.11 5.66
CA PRO A 724 -11.94 -4.87 7.08
C PRO A 724 -13.38 -4.67 7.51
N ASP A 725 -13.75 -5.30 8.62
CA ASP A 725 -15.04 -5.13 9.27
C ASP A 725 -14.97 -3.85 10.14
N GLY A 726 -14.19 -3.90 11.24
CA GLY A 726 -13.97 -2.74 12.10
C GLY A 726 -12.90 -1.75 11.60
N ILE A 727 -13.20 -0.44 11.66
CA ILE A 727 -12.20 0.65 11.52
C ILE A 727 -12.21 1.66 12.68
N ALA A 728 -11.04 2.23 12.97
CA ALA A 728 -10.89 3.34 13.90
C ALA A 728 -9.80 4.32 13.44
N SER A 729 -9.92 5.61 13.77
CA SER A 729 -8.89 6.61 13.45
C SER A 729 -8.27 7.26 14.69
N TYR A 730 -7.05 7.76 14.51
CA TYR A 730 -6.33 8.53 15.51
C TYR A 730 -5.35 9.52 14.86
N GLU A 731 -4.81 10.45 15.64
CA GLU A 731 -3.88 11.47 15.16
C GLU A 731 -2.49 11.30 15.76
N VAL A 732 -1.45 11.39 14.92
CA VAL A 732 -0.04 11.50 15.33
C VAL A 732 0.58 12.69 14.61
N ASP A 733 1.18 13.62 15.37
CA ASP A 733 1.82 14.83 14.84
C ASP A 733 0.96 15.64 13.85
N GLY A 734 -0.37 15.70 14.09
CA GLY A 734 -1.32 16.42 13.23
C GLY A 734 -1.76 15.65 11.97
N LYS A 735 -1.38 14.39 11.83
CA LYS A 735 -1.79 13.51 10.71
C LYS A 735 -2.78 12.46 11.18
N THR A 736 -3.84 12.27 10.40
CA THR A 736 -4.83 11.21 10.61
C THR A 736 -4.30 9.88 10.10
N TYR A 737 -4.47 8.83 10.91
CA TYR A 737 -4.24 7.45 10.56
C TYR A 737 -5.51 6.64 10.80
N ILE A 738 -5.74 5.64 9.96
CA ILE A 738 -6.89 4.72 10.02
C ILE A 738 -6.35 3.33 10.31
N VAL A 739 -6.88 2.67 11.33
CA VAL A 739 -6.53 1.30 11.73
C VAL A 739 -7.71 0.40 11.39
N THR A 740 -7.43 -0.75 10.79
CA THR A 740 -8.45 -1.69 10.30
C THR A 740 -8.26 -3.07 10.91
N ALA A 741 -9.36 -3.75 11.23
CA ALA A 741 -9.38 -5.16 11.59
C ALA A 741 -9.79 -5.95 10.34
N ASN A 742 -8.86 -6.75 9.77
CA ASN A 742 -8.98 -7.29 8.42
C ASN A 742 -9.61 -8.69 8.43
N GLU A 743 -10.93 -8.74 8.66
CA GLU A 743 -11.68 -9.97 8.93
C GLU A 743 -11.78 -10.86 7.68
N GLY A 744 -12.42 -10.38 6.62
CA GLY A 744 -12.47 -11.11 5.36
C GLY A 744 -13.84 -11.43 4.78
N ASP A 745 -14.94 -10.75 5.14
CA ASP A 745 -16.25 -11.21 4.66
C ASP A 745 -16.44 -11.18 3.14
N SER A 746 -17.34 -12.04 2.67
CA SER A 746 -17.57 -12.31 1.26
C SER A 746 -19.05 -12.19 0.92
N ARG A 747 -19.35 -11.98 -0.36
CA ARG A 747 -20.74 -12.04 -0.82
C ARG A 747 -21.18 -13.48 -1.11
N ASP A 748 -21.88 -14.08 -0.15
CA ASP A 748 -22.47 -15.42 -0.27
C ASP A 748 -23.98 -15.41 0.05
N TYR A 749 -24.79 -15.24 -1.00
CA TYR A 749 -26.25 -15.20 -0.95
C TYR A 749 -26.88 -16.39 -1.70
N ASP A 750 -28.13 -16.74 -1.39
CA ASP A 750 -28.89 -17.80 -2.09
C ASP A 750 -28.95 -17.58 -3.62
N GLY A 751 -29.03 -16.32 -4.05
CA GLY A 751 -29.12 -15.89 -5.46
C GLY A 751 -27.78 -15.61 -6.14
N TYR A 752 -26.71 -15.40 -5.37
CA TYR A 752 -25.38 -15.00 -5.88
C TYR A 752 -24.30 -15.36 -4.86
N SER A 753 -23.23 -16.01 -5.29
CA SER A 753 -22.07 -16.28 -4.45
C SER A 753 -20.80 -16.02 -5.24
N GLU A 754 -19.86 -15.32 -4.63
CA GLU A 754 -18.50 -15.22 -5.15
C GLU A 754 -17.56 -16.30 -4.61
N GLU A 755 -17.96 -17.05 -3.58
CA GLU A 755 -17.11 -18.06 -2.95
C GLU A 755 -16.97 -19.34 -3.78
N GLU A 756 -15.75 -19.84 -3.86
CA GLU A 756 -15.43 -21.17 -4.35
C GLU A 756 -14.23 -21.75 -3.58
N ARG A 757 -13.94 -23.04 -3.73
CA ARG A 757 -12.73 -23.66 -3.18
C ARG A 757 -11.62 -23.68 -4.22
N VAL A 758 -10.36 -23.46 -3.82
CA VAL A 758 -9.22 -23.44 -4.77
C VAL A 758 -9.11 -24.73 -5.60
N LYS A 759 -9.45 -25.90 -5.04
CA LYS A 759 -9.42 -27.17 -5.80
C LYS A 759 -10.45 -27.26 -6.93
N ASP A 760 -11.49 -26.44 -6.87
CA ASP A 760 -12.57 -26.40 -7.84
C ASP A 760 -12.30 -25.34 -8.94
N LEU A 761 -11.26 -24.50 -8.76
CA LEU A 761 -10.75 -23.61 -9.79
C LEU A 761 -9.98 -24.35 -10.90
N MET A 762 -10.02 -23.79 -12.11
CA MET A 762 -9.05 -24.11 -13.16
C MET A 762 -7.90 -23.11 -13.05
N LEU A 763 -6.75 -23.52 -12.52
CA LEU A 763 -5.60 -22.61 -12.37
C LEU A 763 -4.79 -22.53 -13.67
N ASP A 764 -4.38 -21.32 -14.05
CA ASP A 764 -3.50 -21.12 -15.22
C ASP A 764 -2.17 -21.84 -14.99
N THR A 765 -1.73 -22.56 -16.02
CA THR A 765 -0.54 -23.43 -15.90
C THR A 765 0.79 -22.68 -15.99
N ILE A 766 0.78 -21.42 -16.42
CA ILE A 766 1.97 -20.54 -16.44
C ILE A 766 2.14 -19.88 -15.07
N ALA A 767 1.06 -19.40 -14.46
CA ALA A 767 1.03 -18.83 -13.11
C ALA A 767 1.23 -19.91 -12.04
N TYR A 768 0.56 -21.05 -12.18
CA TYR A 768 0.56 -22.17 -11.21
C TYR A 768 1.03 -23.48 -11.85
N PRO A 769 2.33 -23.61 -12.19
CA PRO A 769 2.87 -24.83 -12.81
C PRO A 769 2.79 -26.07 -11.89
N ASN A 770 2.57 -25.88 -10.60
CA ASN A 770 2.38 -26.89 -9.56
C ASN A 770 0.93 -26.95 -9.04
N ALA A 771 -0.07 -26.51 -9.82
CA ALA A 771 -1.48 -26.49 -9.44
C ALA A 771 -1.98 -27.80 -8.77
N ALA A 772 -1.58 -28.97 -9.29
CA ALA A 772 -2.01 -30.25 -8.73
C ALA A 772 -1.57 -30.48 -7.28
N ASP A 773 -0.41 -29.95 -6.86
CA ASP A 773 0.05 -30.06 -5.48
C ASP A 773 -0.67 -29.03 -4.60
N LEU A 774 -0.82 -27.79 -5.10
CA LEU A 774 -1.52 -26.70 -4.40
C LEU A 774 -3.00 -27.03 -4.15
N GLN A 775 -3.65 -27.74 -5.07
CA GLN A 775 -5.08 -28.07 -5.00
C GLN A 775 -5.40 -29.31 -4.15
N GLU A 776 -4.42 -29.92 -3.49
CA GLU A 776 -4.68 -30.98 -2.51
C GLU A 776 -5.40 -30.42 -1.27
N ASP A 777 -6.29 -31.21 -0.66
CA ASP A 777 -7.08 -30.75 0.49
C ASP A 777 -6.20 -30.32 1.69
N ALA A 778 -5.01 -30.90 1.83
CA ALA A 778 -4.03 -30.59 2.89
C ALA A 778 -3.11 -29.39 2.57
N ASP A 779 -3.29 -28.74 1.42
CA ASP A 779 -2.65 -27.48 1.06
C ASP A 779 -3.78 -26.46 0.75
N LEU A 780 -3.70 -25.68 -0.32
CA LEU A 780 -4.73 -24.69 -0.66
C LEU A 780 -6.06 -25.28 -1.10
N GLY A 781 -6.16 -26.58 -1.42
CA GLY A 781 -7.36 -27.13 -2.06
C GLY A 781 -8.67 -26.87 -1.31
N ARG A 782 -8.59 -26.75 0.02
CA ARG A 782 -9.72 -26.38 0.88
C ARG A 782 -9.91 -24.89 1.07
N LEU A 783 -8.93 -24.03 0.80
CA LEU A 783 -9.04 -22.60 1.01
C LEU A 783 -10.23 -22.00 0.21
N LYS A 784 -11.06 -21.17 0.87
CA LYS A 784 -12.05 -20.33 0.18
C LYS A 784 -11.36 -19.22 -0.60
N THR A 785 -11.84 -18.98 -1.81
CA THR A 785 -11.37 -17.94 -2.73
C THR A 785 -12.55 -17.29 -3.43
N THR A 786 -12.36 -16.07 -3.92
CA THR A 786 -13.35 -15.41 -4.78
C THR A 786 -13.25 -15.91 -6.22
N THR A 787 -14.40 -15.90 -6.91
CA THR A 787 -14.55 -16.09 -8.36
C THR A 787 -14.84 -14.78 -9.10
N ALA A 788 -15.05 -13.69 -8.37
CA ALA A 788 -15.28 -12.36 -8.93
C ALA A 788 -14.00 -11.73 -9.51
N ASP A 789 -12.83 -12.14 -8.98
CA ASP A 789 -11.52 -11.67 -9.37
C ASP A 789 -10.57 -12.86 -9.66
N GLY A 790 -9.47 -12.61 -10.38
CA GLY A 790 -8.39 -13.58 -10.58
C GLY A 790 -8.28 -14.23 -11.96
N ASP A 791 -9.31 -14.11 -12.79
CA ASP A 791 -9.28 -14.41 -14.23
C ASP A 791 -9.07 -13.08 -14.99
N TYR A 792 -7.81 -12.72 -15.30
CA TYR A 792 -7.49 -11.40 -15.85
C TYR A 792 -7.77 -11.28 -17.36
N ASP A 793 -7.81 -12.39 -18.09
CA ASP A 793 -8.07 -12.40 -19.52
C ASP A 793 -9.44 -12.96 -19.94
N HIS A 794 -10.24 -13.37 -18.96
CA HIS A 794 -11.59 -13.89 -19.09
C HIS A 794 -11.67 -15.16 -19.94
N ASP A 795 -10.65 -16.01 -19.88
CA ASP A 795 -10.60 -17.28 -20.59
C ASP A 795 -11.15 -18.48 -19.76
N GLY A 796 -11.39 -18.24 -18.47
CA GLY A 796 -11.97 -19.17 -17.51
C GLY A 796 -10.95 -19.95 -16.68
N ASP A 797 -9.64 -19.78 -16.91
CA ASP A 797 -8.62 -20.12 -15.92
C ASP A 797 -8.22 -18.92 -15.05
N TYR A 798 -7.63 -19.21 -13.90
CA TYR A 798 -7.30 -18.21 -12.88
C TYR A 798 -5.79 -17.97 -12.86
N ASP A 799 -5.42 -16.73 -13.17
CA ASP A 799 -4.07 -16.18 -13.10
C ASP A 799 -3.63 -15.91 -11.65
N GLN A 800 -4.59 -15.67 -10.75
CA GLN A 800 -4.35 -15.28 -9.37
C GLN A 800 -5.39 -15.87 -8.42
N ILE A 801 -4.91 -16.51 -7.34
CA ILE A 801 -5.73 -16.96 -6.21
C ILE A 801 -5.80 -15.84 -5.18
N TYR A 802 -7.00 -15.57 -4.67
CA TYR A 802 -7.23 -14.61 -3.60
C TYR A 802 -7.71 -15.33 -2.33
N SER A 803 -7.22 -14.89 -1.18
CA SER A 803 -7.75 -15.35 0.12
C SER A 803 -8.60 -14.27 0.76
N TYR A 804 -9.68 -14.70 1.40
CA TYR A 804 -10.51 -13.85 2.24
C TYR A 804 -9.77 -13.49 3.53
N GLY A 805 -9.80 -12.20 3.86
CA GLY A 805 -9.09 -11.63 5.00
C GLY A 805 -7.57 -11.57 4.79
N ALA A 806 -6.96 -10.48 5.23
CA ALA A 806 -5.50 -10.38 5.32
C ALA A 806 -4.97 -11.03 6.61
N ARG A 807 -5.88 -11.48 7.50
CA ARG A 807 -5.62 -12.15 8.78
C ARG A 807 -4.69 -11.35 9.69
N SER A 808 -4.94 -10.04 9.71
CA SER A 808 -4.07 -9.03 10.31
C SER A 808 -4.90 -7.83 10.77
N PHE A 809 -4.24 -6.86 11.41
CA PHE A 809 -4.65 -5.47 11.39
C PHE A 809 -3.66 -4.64 10.55
N SER A 810 -4.17 -3.55 9.98
CA SER A 810 -3.39 -2.61 9.18
C SER A 810 -3.52 -1.17 9.69
N ILE A 811 -2.53 -0.33 9.36
CA ILE A 811 -2.57 1.11 9.56
C ILE A 811 -2.38 1.78 8.21
N PHE A 812 -3.33 2.62 7.81
CA PHE A 812 -3.31 3.45 6.62
C PHE A 812 -3.16 4.93 7.00
N ASP A 813 -2.54 5.71 6.12
CA ASP A 813 -2.62 7.18 6.22
C ASP A 813 -3.97 7.69 5.69
N ALA A 814 -4.23 8.99 5.86
CA ALA A 814 -5.43 9.66 5.37
C ALA A 814 -5.70 9.48 3.85
N TYR A 815 -4.70 9.11 3.06
CA TYR A 815 -4.77 8.98 1.61
C TYR A 815 -4.88 7.52 1.14
N GLY A 816 -5.13 6.58 2.07
CA GLY A 816 -5.25 5.16 1.77
C GLY A 816 -3.91 4.48 1.45
N ASN A 817 -2.77 5.06 1.85
CA ASN A 817 -1.50 4.37 1.72
C ASN A 817 -1.25 3.48 2.95
N LEU A 818 -0.87 2.23 2.71
CA LEU A 818 -0.48 1.31 3.78
C LEU A 818 0.82 1.77 4.45
N VAL A 819 0.77 1.99 5.76
CA VAL A 819 1.89 2.37 6.63
C VAL A 819 2.42 1.14 7.37
N TYR A 820 1.51 0.27 7.84
CA TYR A 820 1.85 -0.95 8.57
C TYR A 820 0.81 -2.04 8.31
N ASP A 821 1.26 -3.29 8.25
CA ASP A 821 0.44 -4.50 8.40
C ASP A 821 1.11 -5.39 9.46
N SER A 822 0.33 -6.14 10.22
CA SER A 822 0.86 -7.06 11.25
C SER A 822 1.36 -8.40 10.71
N GLY A 823 1.30 -8.63 9.40
CA GLY A 823 1.79 -9.86 8.80
C GLY A 823 1.04 -11.07 9.37
N GLN A 824 1.78 -12.09 9.73
CA GLN A 824 1.29 -13.35 10.30
C GLN A 824 1.15 -13.30 11.84
N ASP A 825 1.31 -12.13 12.47
CA ASP A 825 1.40 -12.02 13.93
C ASP A 825 0.20 -12.67 14.62
N PHE A 826 -1.02 -12.52 14.09
CA PHE A 826 -2.22 -13.09 14.70
C PHE A 826 -2.22 -14.61 14.75
N GLY A 827 -1.90 -15.27 13.63
CA GLY A 827 -1.74 -16.72 13.60
C GLY A 827 -0.63 -17.18 14.56
N VAL A 828 0.51 -16.49 14.54
CA VAL A 828 1.63 -16.85 15.41
C VAL A 828 1.30 -16.68 16.90
N ILE A 829 0.69 -15.57 17.28
CA ILE A 829 0.26 -15.29 18.67
C ILE A 829 -0.73 -16.37 19.12
N THR A 830 -1.75 -16.64 18.32
CA THR A 830 -2.79 -17.62 18.64
C THR A 830 -2.22 -19.03 18.77
N SER A 831 -1.32 -19.43 17.87
CA SER A 831 -0.64 -20.73 17.93
C SER A 831 0.15 -20.94 19.23
N MET A 832 0.53 -19.85 19.91
CA MET A 832 1.27 -19.90 21.17
C MET A 832 0.38 -19.84 22.40
N GLU A 833 -0.59 -18.93 22.39
CA GLU A 833 -1.43 -18.67 23.55
C GLU A 833 -2.52 -19.76 23.66
N GLU A 834 -3.05 -20.25 22.54
CA GLU A 834 -4.13 -21.26 22.49
C GLU A 834 -3.93 -22.32 21.39
N PRO A 835 -2.82 -23.10 21.37
CA PRO A 835 -2.52 -24.09 20.32
C PRO A 835 -3.56 -25.20 20.15
N ASP A 836 -4.30 -25.53 21.21
CA ASP A 836 -5.34 -26.57 21.19
C ASP A 836 -6.68 -26.06 20.64
N LEU A 837 -6.79 -24.74 20.43
CA LEU A 837 -7.97 -24.03 19.92
C LEU A 837 -7.56 -23.01 18.85
N PHE A 838 -6.49 -23.30 18.10
CA PHE A 838 -6.01 -22.44 17.03
C PHE A 838 -7.01 -22.42 15.88
N ASN A 839 -7.40 -21.22 15.40
CA ASN A 839 -8.38 -21.02 14.32
C ASN A 839 -9.62 -21.90 14.51
N GLU A 840 -10.17 -21.88 15.71
CA GLU A 840 -11.25 -22.79 16.11
C GLU A 840 -12.61 -22.37 15.55
N ASP A 841 -13.51 -23.35 15.43
CA ASP A 841 -14.95 -23.11 15.29
C ASP A 841 -15.71 -24.00 16.28
N GLU A 842 -16.63 -23.42 17.05
CA GLU A 842 -17.41 -24.10 18.10
C GLU A 842 -16.58 -24.96 19.08
N GLY A 843 -15.33 -24.58 19.34
CA GLY A 843 -14.39 -25.26 20.23
C GLY A 843 -13.59 -26.39 19.56
N GLU A 844 -13.77 -26.59 18.26
CA GLU A 844 -13.00 -27.55 17.46
C GLU A 844 -11.84 -26.82 16.78
N LYS A 845 -10.63 -27.34 17.01
CA LYS A 845 -9.38 -26.77 16.50
C LYS A 845 -9.35 -26.78 14.97
N ASP A 846 -8.79 -25.72 14.39
CA ASP A 846 -8.35 -25.62 13.00
C ASP A 846 -9.46 -25.53 11.94
N GLU A 847 -10.73 -25.52 12.33
CA GLU A 847 -11.86 -25.51 11.39
C GLU A 847 -12.03 -24.17 10.64
N ARG A 848 -11.31 -23.10 11.03
CA ARG A 848 -11.30 -21.80 10.31
C ARG A 848 -10.03 -21.53 9.51
N SER A 849 -9.04 -22.43 9.50
CA SER A 849 -7.80 -22.23 8.73
C SER A 849 -8.04 -22.19 7.22
N ASP A 850 -8.95 -23.01 6.68
CA ASP A 850 -9.33 -22.97 5.26
C ASP A 850 -10.28 -21.80 4.87
N ASP A 851 -10.64 -20.96 5.84
CA ASP A 851 -11.58 -19.84 5.65
C ASP A 851 -10.91 -18.48 6.01
N LYS A 852 -11.24 -17.84 7.13
CA LYS A 852 -10.73 -16.48 7.52
C LYS A 852 -9.78 -16.48 8.74
N GLY A 853 -9.47 -17.65 9.31
CA GLY A 853 -8.48 -17.79 10.39
C GLY A 853 -9.01 -17.40 11.76
N VAL A 854 -8.46 -16.33 12.37
CA VAL A 854 -8.88 -15.86 13.70
C VAL A 854 -10.04 -14.86 13.66
N GLU A 855 -10.34 -14.31 12.48
CA GLU A 855 -11.39 -13.30 12.23
C GLU A 855 -11.26 -12.04 13.11
N PRO A 856 -10.31 -11.15 12.78
CA PRO A 856 -10.20 -9.86 13.46
C PRO A 856 -11.37 -8.94 13.07
N GLU A 857 -12.31 -8.81 13.99
CA GLU A 857 -13.62 -8.16 13.82
C GLU A 857 -13.62 -6.77 14.47
N ALA A 858 -13.66 -6.75 15.80
CA ALA A 858 -13.74 -5.51 16.56
C ALA A 858 -12.41 -4.73 16.60
N ILE A 859 -12.49 -3.39 16.53
CA ILE A 859 -11.36 -2.52 16.87
C ILE A 859 -11.74 -1.31 17.71
N ALA A 860 -10.92 -1.00 18.72
CA ALA A 860 -10.97 0.24 19.47
C ALA A 860 -9.58 0.85 19.64
N ILE A 861 -9.52 2.19 19.65
CA ILE A 861 -8.29 2.92 19.96
C ILE A 861 -8.46 3.67 21.29
N GLY A 862 -7.43 3.60 22.14
CA GLY A 862 -7.40 4.31 23.41
C GLY A 862 -6.03 4.90 23.73
N THR A 863 -5.99 6.17 24.12
CA THR A 863 -4.78 6.81 24.63
C THR A 863 -4.70 6.69 26.14
N ILE A 864 -3.60 6.14 26.65
CA ILE A 864 -3.32 6.01 28.07
C ILE A 864 -1.96 6.64 28.39
N GLY A 865 -1.98 7.81 29.01
CA GLY A 865 -0.76 8.59 29.22
C GLY A 865 -0.28 9.21 27.92
N GLU A 866 0.95 8.90 27.51
CA GLU A 866 1.56 9.37 26.25
C GLU A 866 1.48 8.33 25.13
N TYR A 867 0.87 7.16 25.39
CA TYR A 867 0.82 6.03 24.46
C TYR A 867 -0.59 5.83 23.92
N THR A 868 -0.67 5.46 22.65
CA THR A 868 -1.91 5.11 21.97
C THR A 868 -1.92 3.60 21.71
N TYR A 869 -3.02 2.95 22.06
CA TYR A 869 -3.18 1.49 21.94
C TYR A 869 -4.33 1.14 21.00
N ALA A 870 -4.13 0.11 20.20
CA ALA A 870 -5.20 -0.60 19.51
C ALA A 870 -5.60 -1.84 20.33
N PHE A 871 -6.91 -2.02 20.51
CA PHE A 871 -7.53 -3.21 21.09
C PHE A 871 -8.32 -3.88 19.98
N ILE A 872 -7.95 -5.10 19.60
CA ILE A 872 -8.52 -5.79 18.44
C ILE A 872 -9.15 -7.09 18.93
N GLY A 873 -10.42 -7.30 18.62
CA GLY A 873 -11.18 -8.51 18.93
C GLY A 873 -11.01 -9.56 17.83
N PHE A 874 -10.86 -10.82 18.23
CA PHE A 874 -10.89 -11.97 17.34
C PHE A 874 -12.19 -12.72 17.60
N GLU A 875 -13.09 -12.71 16.62
CA GLU A 875 -14.44 -13.28 16.72
C GLU A 875 -14.34 -14.78 17.04
N ARG A 876 -13.80 -15.58 16.10
CA ARG A 876 -13.64 -17.04 16.26
C ARG A 876 -12.75 -17.43 17.43
N GLN A 877 -11.66 -16.71 17.63
CA GLN A 877 -10.74 -17.03 18.73
C GLN A 877 -11.28 -16.59 20.10
N SER A 878 -12.34 -15.78 20.14
CA SER A 878 -12.90 -15.11 21.34
C SER A 878 -11.87 -14.35 22.18
N ALA A 879 -10.90 -13.72 21.53
CA ALA A 879 -9.77 -13.09 22.20
C ALA A 879 -9.67 -11.60 21.89
N ILE A 880 -8.92 -10.87 22.71
CA ILE A 880 -8.55 -9.48 22.46
C ILE A 880 -7.03 -9.37 22.48
N VAL A 881 -6.45 -8.86 21.40
CA VAL A 881 -5.03 -8.51 21.33
C VAL A 881 -4.85 -7.00 21.49
N VAL A 882 -3.74 -6.62 22.11
CA VAL A 882 -3.41 -5.21 22.36
C VAL A 882 -2.07 -4.86 21.72
N TYR A 883 -2.03 -3.78 20.95
CA TYR A 883 -0.82 -3.21 20.35
C TYR A 883 -0.61 -1.77 20.82
N ASP A 884 0.64 -1.39 21.11
CA ASP A 884 1.04 0.02 21.19
C ASP A 884 1.28 0.51 19.76
N ILE A 885 0.45 1.45 19.31
CA ILE A 885 0.45 2.04 17.97
C ILE A 885 0.90 3.50 18.00
N THR A 886 1.60 3.93 19.06
CA THR A 886 2.07 5.31 19.19
C THR A 886 2.97 5.73 18.03
N ASP A 887 3.80 4.81 17.54
CA ASP A 887 4.50 4.94 16.26
C ASP A 887 3.74 4.13 15.19
N PRO A 888 3.01 4.78 14.25
CA PRO A 888 2.21 4.08 13.24
C PRO A 888 3.04 3.19 12.31
N ALA A 889 4.34 3.45 12.16
CA ALA A 889 5.21 2.63 11.31
C ALA A 889 5.79 1.41 12.05
N ASN A 890 5.80 1.44 13.39
CA ASN A 890 6.37 0.39 14.24
C ASN A 890 5.50 0.00 15.45
N PRO A 891 4.22 -0.41 15.26
CA PRO A 891 3.42 -1.06 16.29
C PRO A 891 4.13 -2.18 17.06
N GLU A 892 3.86 -2.28 18.36
CA GLU A 892 4.38 -3.34 19.24
C GLU A 892 3.25 -4.13 19.91
N PHE A 893 3.25 -5.46 19.77
CA PHE A 893 2.35 -6.34 20.52
C PHE A 893 2.62 -6.23 22.03
N ILE A 894 1.54 -6.06 22.80
CA ILE A 894 1.57 -5.91 24.26
C ILE A 894 1.08 -7.18 24.94
N THR A 895 -0.17 -7.60 24.65
CA THR A 895 -0.80 -8.68 25.40
C THR A 895 -1.94 -9.35 24.63
N TYR A 896 -2.25 -10.57 25.05
CA TYR A 896 -3.38 -11.39 24.58
C TYR A 896 -4.29 -11.65 25.76
N TYR A 897 -5.59 -11.44 25.58
CA TYR A 897 -6.60 -11.62 26.61
C TYR A 897 -7.74 -12.48 26.10
N ASN A 898 -8.12 -13.46 26.91
CA ASN A 898 -9.29 -14.30 26.68
C ASN A 898 -9.94 -14.61 28.04
N HIS A 899 -11.27 -14.62 28.09
CA HIS A 899 -12.06 -14.96 29.27
C HIS A 899 -12.95 -16.20 29.08
N ARG A 900 -12.95 -16.80 27.89
CA ARG A 900 -13.60 -18.07 27.57
C ARG A 900 -13.01 -19.20 28.41
N GLU A 901 -13.87 -20.09 28.87
CA GLU A 901 -13.50 -21.39 29.43
C GLU A 901 -14.08 -22.49 28.53
N VAL A 902 -13.20 -23.27 27.88
CA VAL A 902 -13.58 -24.42 27.06
C VAL A 902 -13.42 -25.71 27.86
N THR A 903 -14.46 -26.55 27.84
CA THR A 903 -14.44 -27.92 28.36
C THR A 903 -14.95 -28.87 27.29
N PRO A 904 -14.69 -30.20 27.38
CA PRO A 904 -15.14 -31.15 26.36
C PRO A 904 -16.66 -31.20 26.10
N ASP A 905 -17.48 -30.68 27.01
CA ASP A 905 -18.95 -30.75 26.94
C ASP A 905 -19.61 -29.36 26.84
N SER A 906 -18.85 -28.25 26.97
CA SER A 906 -19.41 -26.89 26.92
C SER A 906 -18.34 -25.81 26.81
N ILE A 907 -18.69 -24.74 26.11
CA ILE A 907 -18.03 -23.43 26.14
C ILE A 907 -18.78 -22.53 27.12
N SER A 908 -18.06 -21.73 27.90
CA SER A 908 -18.62 -20.74 28.83
C SER A 908 -17.73 -19.51 28.94
N GLY A 909 -18.23 -18.45 29.58
CA GLY A 909 -17.55 -17.15 29.62
C GLY A 909 -18.01 -16.25 28.48
N ASP A 910 -17.16 -15.32 28.09
CA ASP A 910 -17.44 -14.35 27.03
C ASP A 910 -16.86 -14.88 25.70
N VAL A 911 -17.69 -14.95 24.65
CA VAL A 911 -17.40 -15.65 23.37
C VAL A 911 -17.77 -14.75 22.19
N SER A 912 -16.89 -14.66 21.18
CA SER A 912 -17.03 -13.83 19.97
C SER A 912 -17.17 -12.32 20.23
N PRO A 913 -16.05 -11.61 20.52
CA PRO A 913 -16.05 -10.17 20.69
C PRO A 913 -16.34 -9.46 19.38
N GLU A 914 -17.49 -8.79 19.33
CA GLU A 914 -18.03 -8.10 18.16
C GLU A 914 -17.63 -6.63 18.10
N ILE A 915 -17.69 -5.98 19.26
CA ILE A 915 -17.41 -4.55 19.39
C ILE A 915 -16.61 -4.29 20.65
N ILE A 916 -15.66 -3.37 20.57
CA ILE A 916 -14.88 -2.92 21.72
C ILE A 916 -15.11 -1.43 21.90
N ARG A 917 -15.49 -1.01 23.11
CA ARG A 917 -15.53 0.39 23.50
C ARG A 917 -14.48 0.69 24.57
N PHE A 918 -13.50 1.51 24.21
CA PHE A 918 -12.57 2.07 25.19
C PHE A 918 -13.21 3.21 25.97
N VAL A 919 -13.06 3.19 27.30
CA VAL A 919 -13.48 4.26 28.21
C VAL A 919 -12.28 4.73 29.01
N PRO A 920 -11.80 5.97 28.81
CA PRO A 920 -10.64 6.47 29.53
C PRO A 920 -10.94 6.66 31.02
N ALA A 921 -9.91 6.58 31.85
CA ALA A 921 -10.00 6.72 33.31
C ALA A 921 -10.68 8.02 33.78
N ALA A 922 -10.59 9.10 33.00
CA ALA A 922 -11.25 10.37 33.31
C ALA A 922 -12.78 10.29 33.22
N ASP A 923 -13.28 9.40 32.36
CA ASP A 923 -14.69 9.23 32.01
C ASP A 923 -15.31 8.00 32.67
N SER A 924 -14.47 7.12 33.22
CA SER A 924 -14.92 5.87 33.82
C SER A 924 -15.50 6.06 35.23
N PRO A 925 -16.44 5.20 35.65
CA PRO A 925 -17.07 5.30 36.98
C PRO A 925 -16.13 5.05 38.16
N ASN A 926 -15.07 4.26 37.96
CA ASN A 926 -14.10 3.87 38.99
C ASN A 926 -12.76 4.61 38.91
N GLY A 927 -12.55 5.47 37.91
CA GLY A 927 -11.31 6.22 37.72
C GLY A 927 -10.16 5.43 37.10
N GLU A 928 -10.45 4.26 36.52
CA GLU A 928 -9.49 3.39 35.80
C GLU A 928 -9.91 3.26 34.33
N ASN A 929 -8.99 2.98 33.41
CA ASN A 929 -9.37 2.76 32.01
C ASN A 929 -10.12 1.43 31.87
N LEU A 930 -11.19 1.42 31.08
CA LEU A 930 -12.03 0.24 30.86
C LEU A 930 -12.14 -0.08 29.36
N LEU A 931 -12.35 -1.36 29.07
CA LEU A 931 -12.96 -1.84 27.84
C LEU A 931 -14.35 -2.36 28.19
N ILE A 932 -15.34 -1.97 27.39
CA ILE A 932 -16.69 -2.54 27.41
C ILE A 932 -16.83 -3.27 26.08
N VAL A 933 -17.09 -4.57 26.12
CA VAL A 933 -17.01 -5.44 24.95
C VAL A 933 -18.34 -6.16 24.77
N GLY A 934 -18.92 -6.07 23.58
CA GLY A 934 -20.07 -6.89 23.18
C GLY A 934 -19.58 -8.25 22.71
N TYR A 935 -20.20 -9.32 23.20
CA TYR A 935 -19.85 -10.70 22.86
C TYR A 935 -21.08 -11.41 22.31
N GLU A 936 -21.14 -11.52 21.00
CA GLU A 936 -22.36 -11.81 20.23
C GLU A 936 -22.86 -13.23 20.49
N VAL A 937 -22.03 -14.25 20.23
CA VAL A 937 -22.37 -15.68 20.44
C VAL A 937 -22.77 -15.95 21.90
N SER A 938 -22.04 -15.40 22.86
CA SER A 938 -22.38 -15.59 24.29
C SER A 938 -23.60 -14.77 24.75
N GLY A 939 -23.99 -13.76 23.99
CA GLY A 939 -25.02 -12.81 24.41
C GLY A 939 -24.63 -12.09 25.69
N SER A 940 -23.46 -11.45 25.73
CA SER A 940 -22.98 -10.80 26.94
C SER A 940 -22.24 -9.50 26.70
N VAL A 941 -22.25 -8.61 27.70
CA VAL A 941 -21.41 -7.41 27.71
C VAL A 941 -20.34 -7.57 28.79
N GLY A 942 -19.09 -7.73 28.38
CA GLY A 942 -17.93 -7.84 29.25
C GLY A 942 -17.38 -6.48 29.65
N ILE A 943 -17.01 -6.32 30.93
CA ILE A 943 -16.36 -5.12 31.46
C ILE A 943 -14.96 -5.50 31.94
N ILE A 944 -13.95 -4.96 31.27
CA ILE A 944 -12.54 -5.30 31.49
C ILE A 944 -11.81 -4.03 31.93
N GLN A 945 -11.12 -4.08 33.06
CA GLN A 945 -10.28 -2.98 33.53
C GLN A 945 -8.84 -3.16 33.04
N ILE A 946 -8.26 -2.08 32.53
CA ILE A 946 -6.86 -2.07 32.09
C ILE A 946 -5.97 -1.74 33.30
N GLY A 947 -5.09 -2.66 33.67
CA GLY A 947 -4.21 -2.52 34.83
C GLY A 947 -3.16 -1.43 34.64
N ALA A 948 -2.80 -0.75 35.74
CA ALA A 948 -1.77 0.31 35.74
C ALA A 948 -0.37 -0.16 35.25
N GLU A 949 -0.13 -1.47 35.16
CA GLU A 949 1.11 -2.04 34.63
C GLU A 949 1.13 -2.15 33.10
N VAL A 950 -0.02 -2.20 32.41
CA VAL A 950 -0.12 -1.98 30.94
C VAL A 950 0.43 -0.61 30.59
N VAL A 951 0.10 0.38 31.43
CA VAL A 951 0.58 1.77 31.39
C VAL A 951 2.04 1.88 31.84
N GLY A 952 2.60 0.81 32.40
CA GLY A 952 3.80 0.78 33.23
C GLY A 952 4.88 -0.19 32.75
N ILE A 953 4.96 -0.51 31.46
CA ILE A 953 6.26 -0.86 30.85
C ILE A 953 7.12 0.39 31.00
N SER A 954 7.74 0.50 32.17
CA SER A 954 8.39 1.71 32.65
C SER A 954 9.35 2.24 31.60
N GLU A 955 9.52 3.55 31.56
CA GLU A 955 10.62 4.28 30.89
C GLU A 955 11.98 3.54 30.92
N GLN A 956 12.21 2.68 31.93
CA GLN A 956 13.40 1.85 32.09
C GLN A 956 13.42 0.57 31.22
N LEU A 957 12.28 -0.07 30.97
CA LEU A 957 12.12 -1.17 29.99
C LEU A 957 12.03 -0.64 28.56
N ARG A 958 11.49 0.58 28.35
CA ARG A 958 11.48 1.26 27.04
C ARG A 958 12.85 1.83 26.64
N ARG A 959 13.69 2.26 27.61
CA ARG A 959 15.11 2.65 27.34
C ARG A 959 16.06 1.48 27.11
N GLU A 960 15.72 0.27 27.57
CA GLU A 960 16.48 -0.94 27.27
C GLU A 960 15.84 -1.64 26.07
N ALA A 961 16.20 -1.12 24.88
CA ALA A 961 15.55 -1.26 23.58
C ALA A 961 14.85 -2.61 23.24
N THR A 962 13.87 -2.54 22.36
CA THR A 962 13.57 -3.63 21.43
C THR A 962 14.84 -4.11 20.73
N PHE A 963 14.87 -5.39 20.34
CA PHE A 963 15.96 -5.92 19.54
C PHE A 963 15.42 -6.61 18.31
N ARG A 964 16.08 -6.38 17.18
CA ARG A 964 15.84 -7.03 15.91
C ARG A 964 16.76 -8.24 15.81
N ALA A 965 16.27 -9.33 15.25
CA ALA A 965 17.06 -10.47 14.86
C ALA A 965 17.08 -10.55 13.33
N TYR A 966 18.25 -10.64 12.71
CA TYR A 966 18.41 -10.62 11.25
C TYR A 966 19.66 -11.40 10.79
N PRO A 967 19.68 -12.01 9.59
CA PRO A 967 18.51 -12.27 8.76
C PRO A 967 17.57 -13.22 9.50
N ASN A 968 16.27 -13.00 9.34
CA ASN A 968 15.23 -13.80 9.97
C ASN A 968 14.09 -13.91 8.96
N PRO A 969 14.04 -14.98 8.14
CA PRO A 969 14.70 -16.28 8.35
C PRO A 969 16.23 -16.33 8.18
N THR A 970 16.85 -17.36 8.75
CA THR A 970 18.27 -17.69 8.55
C THR A 970 18.50 -19.19 8.37
N ILE A 971 19.59 -19.55 7.68
CA ILE A 971 20.08 -20.94 7.64
C ILE A 971 21.11 -21.18 8.76
N GLU A 972 22.14 -20.32 8.87
CA GLU A 972 23.27 -20.60 9.76
C GLU A 972 23.35 -19.72 11.01
N GLN A 973 23.02 -18.44 10.90
CA GLN A 973 23.35 -17.45 11.93
C GLN A 973 22.44 -16.22 11.92
N LEU A 974 21.87 -15.92 13.09
CA LEU A 974 21.19 -14.66 13.41
C LEU A 974 22.17 -13.65 14.00
N TYR A 975 21.94 -12.38 13.69
CA TYR A 975 22.52 -11.22 14.33
C TYR A 975 21.44 -10.47 15.07
N PHE A 976 21.83 -9.77 16.12
CA PHE A 976 20.97 -8.87 16.86
C PHE A 976 21.49 -7.44 16.68
N ASP A 977 20.58 -6.49 16.47
CA ASP A 977 20.89 -5.05 16.34
C ASP A 977 21.56 -4.46 17.59
N LYS A 978 21.51 -5.20 18.71
CA LYS A 978 22.26 -4.95 19.93
C LYS A 978 22.56 -6.25 20.66
N ALA A 979 23.44 -6.20 21.66
CA ALA A 979 23.73 -7.38 22.48
C ALA A 979 22.51 -7.76 23.35
N ILE A 980 22.17 -9.05 23.39
CA ILE A 980 21.04 -9.59 24.17
C ILE A 980 21.45 -10.79 25.02
N SER A 981 20.90 -10.87 26.23
CA SER A 981 20.80 -12.10 27.02
C SER A 981 19.38 -12.68 26.93
N GLY A 982 19.24 -13.99 26.67
CA GLY A 982 17.93 -14.62 26.47
C GLY A 982 17.95 -16.13 26.36
N GLN A 983 16.78 -16.73 26.25
CA GLN A 983 16.57 -18.17 26.06
C GLN A 983 15.82 -18.40 24.76
N VAL A 984 16.23 -19.39 23.97
CA VAL A 984 15.58 -19.73 22.71
C VAL A 984 14.91 -21.08 22.81
N PHE A 985 13.65 -21.18 22.39
CA PHE A 985 12.82 -22.38 22.43
C PHE A 985 12.35 -22.74 21.01
N ASN A 986 12.09 -24.02 20.72
CA ASN A 986 11.34 -24.39 19.51
C ASN A 986 9.83 -24.23 19.75
N MET A 987 9.00 -24.40 18.70
CA MET A 987 7.53 -24.29 18.84
C MET A 987 6.88 -25.31 19.78
N ASP A 988 7.52 -26.46 20.05
CA ASP A 988 7.05 -27.40 21.08
C ASP A 988 7.35 -26.94 22.53
N GLY A 989 7.92 -25.75 22.70
CA GLY A 989 8.33 -25.21 24.00
C GLY A 989 9.64 -25.80 24.55
N ARG A 990 10.40 -26.55 23.75
CA ARG A 990 11.71 -27.10 24.16
C ARG A 990 12.80 -26.04 24.07
N LEU A 991 13.51 -25.81 25.17
CA LEU A 991 14.68 -24.94 25.20
C LEU A 991 15.80 -25.47 24.28
N MET A 992 16.17 -24.66 23.30
CA MET A 992 17.25 -24.90 22.34
C MET A 992 18.59 -24.38 22.85
N THR A 993 18.63 -23.11 23.30
CA THR A 993 19.85 -22.51 23.85
C THR A 993 19.58 -21.36 24.81
N THR A 994 20.64 -20.88 25.46
CA THR A 994 20.65 -19.63 26.24
C THR A 994 21.79 -18.77 25.73
N ILE A 995 21.49 -17.53 25.37
CA ILE A 995 22.47 -16.54 24.95
C ILE A 995 22.73 -15.56 26.09
N GLU A 996 23.97 -15.08 26.19
CA GLU A 996 24.39 -14.14 27.22
C GLU A 996 25.15 -12.98 26.59
N ASN A 997 24.56 -11.78 26.61
CA ASN A 997 25.14 -10.55 26.09
C ASN A 997 25.82 -10.73 24.71
N SER A 998 25.06 -11.29 23.76
CA SER A 998 25.53 -11.64 22.42
C SER A 998 24.79 -10.82 21.38
N THR A 999 25.50 -10.36 20.34
CA THR A 999 24.92 -9.75 19.13
C THR A 999 24.69 -10.78 18.03
N GLU A 1000 24.87 -12.07 18.34
CA GLU A 1000 24.75 -13.15 17.37
C GLU A 1000 24.25 -14.45 18.01
N LEU A 1001 23.61 -15.29 17.21
CA LEU A 1001 23.13 -16.61 17.58
C LEU A 1001 23.34 -17.58 16.41
N LYS A 1002 24.16 -18.61 16.62
CA LYS A 1002 24.38 -19.69 15.65
C LYS A 1002 23.30 -20.75 15.74
N VAL A 1003 22.72 -21.07 14.60
CA VAL A 1003 21.52 -21.90 14.47
C VAL A 1003 21.62 -22.97 13.38
N GLY A 1004 22.70 -23.01 12.60
CA GLY A 1004 22.85 -23.95 11.46
C GLY A 1004 22.85 -25.45 11.80
N ASP A 1005 22.87 -25.83 13.07
CA ASP A 1005 22.70 -27.23 13.52
C ASP A 1005 21.25 -27.55 13.94
N TRP A 1006 20.34 -26.58 13.89
CA TRP A 1006 18.95 -26.73 14.32
C TRP A 1006 18.06 -27.10 13.11
N PRO A 1007 17.01 -27.90 13.30
CA PRO A 1007 16.03 -28.15 12.24
C PRO A 1007 15.41 -26.85 11.72
N ALA A 1008 15.08 -26.81 10.44
CA ALA A 1008 14.21 -25.77 9.87
C ALA A 1008 12.90 -25.69 10.66
N GLY A 1009 12.38 -24.48 10.82
CA GLY A 1009 11.16 -24.20 11.58
C GLY A 1009 11.25 -22.93 12.42
N MET A 1010 10.18 -22.66 13.16
CA MET A 1010 10.06 -21.48 14.01
C MET A 1010 10.60 -21.73 15.42
N TYR A 1011 11.21 -20.69 15.97
CA TYR A 1011 11.78 -20.64 17.31
C TYR A 1011 11.40 -19.33 17.99
N ILE A 1012 11.46 -19.32 19.31
CA ILE A 1012 11.08 -18.16 20.12
C ILE A 1012 12.24 -17.83 21.03
N MET A 1013 12.75 -16.63 20.89
CA MET A 1013 13.70 -16.06 21.82
C MET A 1013 12.98 -15.22 22.86
N VAL A 1014 13.13 -15.59 24.13
CA VAL A 1014 12.68 -14.82 25.29
C VAL A 1014 13.88 -14.08 25.86
N SER A 1015 13.89 -12.75 25.74
CA SER A 1015 14.90 -11.90 26.36
C SER A 1015 14.83 -12.01 27.88
N ARG A 1016 15.99 -12.19 28.52
CA ARG A 1016 16.10 -12.23 29.98
C ARG A 1016 16.04 -10.82 30.60
N GLU A 1017 16.36 -9.80 29.82
CA GLU A 1017 16.41 -8.40 30.30
C GLU A 1017 15.01 -7.88 30.61
N ASN A 1018 14.05 -8.16 29.72
CA ASN A 1018 12.71 -7.59 29.76
C ASN A 1018 11.58 -8.60 29.51
N GLY A 1019 11.88 -9.89 29.30
CA GLY A 1019 10.87 -10.91 29.00
C GLY A 1019 10.32 -10.83 27.57
N LYS A 1020 10.75 -9.87 26.74
CA LYS A 1020 10.26 -9.71 25.37
C LYS A 1020 10.54 -10.96 24.54
N ARG A 1021 9.54 -11.37 23.76
CA ARG A 1021 9.62 -12.52 22.86
C ARG A 1021 9.95 -12.03 21.45
N ARG A 1022 10.82 -12.74 20.72
CA ARG A 1022 11.10 -12.51 19.31
C ARG A 1022 11.09 -13.85 18.58
N PHE A 1023 10.33 -13.93 17.50
CA PHE A 1023 10.33 -15.11 16.64
C PHE A 1023 11.61 -15.17 15.82
N LEU A 1024 12.17 -16.37 15.69
CA LEU A 1024 13.35 -16.70 14.91
C LEU A 1024 12.97 -17.84 13.96
N LYS A 1025 12.89 -17.58 12.66
CA LYS A 1025 12.64 -18.56 11.60
C LYS A 1025 13.96 -19.12 11.09
N LEU A 1026 14.03 -20.45 11.01
CA LEU A 1026 15.16 -21.17 10.42
C LEU A 1026 14.72 -21.88 9.14
N ASP A 1027 15.50 -21.72 8.07
CA ASP A 1027 15.26 -22.34 6.76
C ASP A 1027 16.17 -23.54 6.49
#